data_AF-A0A956Z5S0-F1
#
_entry.id   AF-A0A956Z5S0-F1
#
_cell.length_a   1.000
_cell.length_b   1.000
_cell.length_c   1.000
_cell.angle_alpha   90.00
_cell.angle_beta   90.00
_cell.angle_gamma   90.00
#
_symmetry.space_group_name_H-M   'P 1'
#
loop_
_entity.id
_entity.type
_entity.pdbx_description
1 polymer ?
#
loop_
_entity_poly.entity_id
_entity_poly.type
_entity_poly.pdbx_seq_one_letter_code
_entity_poly.pdbx_strand_id
1 'polypeptide(L)'
;MKRSIRRWLALGIVPAALAFFGAVAPAHAVIVNDCSNIPNPVPANEFLTVTQASGDCVIDQAIKIDGNIIITVQNGSLTINQDLESSKGAVDLFSGADKDITTRKLTAGNTMKIISGGAISVQGDVVSSFDLMGSGGDGNILIKGQKDVKITGFVVNNGEDPNGSRSGSIQIDANLGDTPDAQNPTPLTPFTIGASSNNGVGGYLDTRSTTAGGNSSSQVSTGIRIQNGVEGSVGDIVVTSLENSDGSDLGNIRVRNSDSRSGWIELIAHKGKITLPSGKLTTRGMNNKGAGNIYLLADTIDVQDGTIINASQNDNAQTTKASQEVILAARRIAIPNGSKGLTINVNGGSPSASLTSNLAITPQGAFTPKSNDQILNLIWQHTINDGFFLYKGEVHIDGAGSAPLSVHVDGSNSRLFITGYPIKFNGGKVTLTSKGDTNHGITIGFFKTDDYDGTQGLSFDNTGKVKISANGENGAGGNVQIQTDKIAFKANATGADPDDPNDDPAFDVVLKANGDTKDGGTVTVFGDSVEIDQLTNAKLAADAAFNGTGNGKTGTTCGTAAVCFVNGAQLQTIDLGTDPGQFKLTARGGNDSGNGGRILVAGGPNTTIKLHTEGAINASATAGDSNGGFVDLLSTMVVDKPLENETVFSEKNLVKAKGTGDGNGGMATAFTAIETDVLRVFDVDTDSLTASIQGVITLNNVTCQQHKSNATGWSRAYWNCSTPSTPSEFDDAVIGVARDDTVLTANLKKNGTRTGAGKVNLFTFNSQTDWQNFFRPVQQGQDFSGATFVVSGTPSADRPNIYSSVFVGVISGSTTEIRKTIIKEVTTHELGHAYDHVVGTSTAAGSIGRDHQSHQGNGPLPQALTQYGRFVWRDFLNLDYSAIGSSAGTSTPRDPCNPTNGITAPFAGYTTTITNQQGQPEVISVCDSNTGKLDARLPFVSDPDNPPLNHFVLRSLDSAGFFLPSVESAFNQNIWRELYPQVFAYEAFVKSQGGGVFAFGVADRLFANGHFACSRAWANDLTKNNITPPTTFAPECDAPIPTWYSF
;
A
#
# COMPACT_ATOMS: atom_id res chain seq x y z
N MET A 1 -8.54 21.80 -125.35
CA MET A 1 -7.46 21.25 -126.20
C MET A 1 -6.28 20.93 -125.30
N LYS A 2 -5.72 19.72 -125.43
CA LYS A 2 -4.31 19.30 -125.19
C LYS A 2 -3.46 20.18 -124.24
N ARG A 3 -2.99 19.57 -123.12
CA ARG A 3 -1.57 19.13 -122.90
C ARG A 3 -0.64 20.32 -122.55
N SER A 4 0.31 20.26 -121.63
CA SER A 4 1.00 19.14 -121.00
C SER A 4 2.24 19.64 -120.21
N ILE A 5 2.74 18.77 -119.32
CA ILE A 5 4.17 18.52 -118.99
C ILE A 5 4.80 19.48 -117.96
N ARG A 6 4.99 19.04 -116.70
CA ARG A 6 6.15 18.28 -116.10
C ARG A 6 7.36 19.23 -115.87
N ARG A 7 8.10 19.24 -114.74
CA ARG A 7 8.72 18.16 -113.94
C ARG A 7 9.30 18.77 -112.62
N TRP A 8 9.14 18.12 -111.45
CA TRP A 8 10.19 17.57 -110.52
C TRP A 8 11.27 18.57 -110.00
N LEU A 9 11.74 18.66 -108.75
CA LEU A 9 12.06 17.65 -107.70
C LEU A 9 12.46 18.38 -106.37
N ALA A 10 12.02 17.88 -105.20
CA ALA A 10 12.58 17.88 -103.81
C ALA A 10 13.06 19.19 -103.12
N LEU A 11 13.17 19.38 -101.81
CA LEU A 11 12.94 18.69 -100.52
C LEU A 11 12.28 19.77 -99.61
N GLY A 12 11.40 19.53 -98.66
CA GLY A 12 11.48 18.60 -97.55
C GLY A 12 11.18 19.37 -96.25
N ILE A 13 10.31 18.77 -95.43
CA ILE A 13 9.97 19.01 -94.02
C ILE A 13 8.52 19.47 -93.80
N VAL A 14 7.85 18.59 -93.05
CA VAL A 14 6.43 18.35 -92.82
C VAL A 14 5.76 19.47 -91.99
N PRO A 15 4.50 19.85 -92.29
CA PRO A 15 3.74 20.74 -91.43
C PRO A 15 3.01 19.97 -90.33
N ALA A 16 3.15 20.49 -89.11
CA ALA A 16 2.26 20.25 -88.00
C ALA A 16 0.84 20.78 -88.29
N ALA A 17 -0.13 20.17 -87.61
CA ALA A 17 -1.47 20.67 -87.29
C ALA A 17 -2.51 20.72 -88.43
N LEU A 18 -3.25 19.61 -88.60
CA LEU A 18 -4.72 19.52 -88.38
C LEU A 18 -5.22 18.17 -88.90
N ALA A 19 -5.43 17.20 -88.00
CA ALA A 19 -6.43 16.12 -88.09
C ALA A 19 -6.11 15.05 -87.04
N PHE A 20 -6.77 15.08 -85.89
CA PHE A 20 -7.15 13.89 -85.11
C PHE A 20 -8.16 14.33 -84.04
N PHE A 21 -9.41 14.58 -84.46
CA PHE A 21 -10.54 14.32 -83.59
C PHE A 21 -10.69 12.80 -83.55
N GLY A 22 -9.91 12.15 -82.69
CA GLY A 22 -10.24 10.82 -82.20
C GLY A 22 -11.36 11.00 -81.18
N ALA A 23 -12.60 10.65 -81.57
CA ALA A 23 -13.70 10.57 -80.65
C ALA A 23 -13.31 9.60 -79.52
N VAL A 24 -13.15 10.12 -78.31
CA VAL A 24 -13.17 9.29 -77.10
C VAL A 24 -14.60 8.76 -77.02
N ALA A 25 -14.80 7.50 -77.38
CA ALA A 25 -16.08 6.85 -77.13
C ALA A 25 -16.35 6.95 -75.62
N PRO A 26 -17.55 7.37 -75.19
CA PRO A 26 -17.89 7.35 -73.76
C PRO A 26 -17.72 5.91 -73.28
N ALA A 27 -17.12 5.71 -72.11
CA ALA A 27 -17.11 4.40 -71.46
C ALA A 27 -18.58 4.00 -71.24
N HIS A 28 -19.08 3.06 -72.03
CA HIS A 28 -20.41 2.52 -71.84
C HIS A 28 -20.36 1.56 -70.65
N ALA A 29 -21.38 1.59 -69.79
CA ALA A 29 -21.52 0.60 -68.73
C ALA A 29 -22.25 -0.63 -69.30
N VAL A 30 -21.78 -1.83 -68.99
CA VAL A 30 -22.51 -3.07 -69.22
C VAL A 30 -23.54 -3.22 -68.11
N ILE A 31 -24.77 -2.81 -68.37
CA ILE A 31 -25.89 -2.96 -67.42
C ILE A 31 -26.84 -4.03 -67.95
N VAL A 32 -26.98 -5.12 -67.22
CA VAL A 32 -27.84 -6.25 -67.58
C VAL A 32 -28.80 -6.60 -66.44
N ASN A 33 -30.01 -7.00 -66.81
CA ASN A 33 -31.07 -7.39 -65.86
C ASN A 33 -31.19 -8.92 -65.70
N ASP A 34 -30.26 -9.67 -66.29
CA ASP A 34 -30.20 -11.12 -66.22
C ASP A 34 -28.75 -11.59 -66.37
N CYS A 35 -28.32 -12.56 -65.57
CA CYS A 35 -27.00 -13.14 -65.62
C CYS A 35 -26.72 -13.91 -66.92
N SER A 36 -27.75 -14.44 -67.59
CA SER A 36 -27.59 -15.08 -68.89
C SER A 36 -27.19 -14.10 -70.01
N ASN A 37 -27.37 -12.80 -69.77
CA ASN A 37 -27.15 -11.75 -70.77
C ASN A 37 -25.79 -11.06 -70.60
N ILE A 38 -24.92 -11.55 -69.72
CA ILE A 38 -23.56 -11.01 -69.57
C ILE A 38 -22.76 -11.31 -70.85
N PRO A 39 -22.17 -10.29 -71.52
CA PRO A 39 -21.36 -10.50 -72.72
C PRO A 39 -20.16 -11.41 -72.47
N ASN A 40 -19.77 -12.19 -73.49
CA ASN A 40 -18.57 -13.04 -73.45
C ASN A 40 -17.67 -12.76 -74.67
N PRO A 41 -16.47 -12.15 -74.50
CA PRO A 41 -15.92 -11.62 -73.26
C PRO A 41 -16.57 -10.29 -72.83
N VAL A 42 -16.50 -9.95 -71.55
CA VAL A 42 -16.87 -8.62 -71.05
C VAL A 42 -15.80 -7.60 -71.49
N PRO A 43 -16.16 -6.40 -72.00
CA PRO A 43 -15.18 -5.38 -72.38
C PRO A 43 -14.30 -4.92 -71.22
N ALA A 44 -12.98 -4.91 -71.43
CA ALA A 44 -12.00 -4.74 -70.37
C ALA A 44 -12.00 -3.37 -69.66
N ASN A 45 -12.53 -2.28 -70.27
CA ASN A 45 -12.48 -0.93 -69.69
C ASN A 45 -13.82 -0.46 -69.08
N GLU A 46 -14.81 -1.33 -68.96
CA GLU A 46 -16.19 -0.94 -68.62
C GLU A 46 -16.54 -1.28 -67.17
N PHE A 47 -17.67 -0.72 -66.71
CA PHE A 47 -18.36 -1.13 -65.49
C PHE A 47 -19.32 -2.28 -65.82
N LEU A 48 -19.45 -3.25 -64.93
CA LEU A 48 -20.45 -4.31 -65.03
C LEU A 48 -21.46 -4.18 -63.89
N THR A 49 -22.73 -3.98 -64.23
CA THR A 49 -23.85 -4.02 -63.28
C THR A 49 -24.84 -5.08 -63.71
N VAL A 50 -25.06 -6.07 -62.85
CA VAL A 50 -26.02 -7.16 -63.04
C VAL A 50 -27.10 -7.06 -61.98
N THR A 51 -28.37 -7.02 -62.38
CA THR A 51 -29.51 -7.06 -61.45
C THR A 51 -30.45 -8.20 -61.82
N GLN A 52 -30.35 -9.33 -61.12
CA GLN A 52 -31.25 -10.46 -61.26
C GLN A 52 -32.42 -10.31 -60.29
N ALA A 53 -33.61 -9.98 -60.79
CA ALA A 53 -34.79 -9.77 -59.95
C ALA A 53 -35.33 -11.08 -59.33
N SER A 54 -35.23 -12.20 -60.05
CA SER A 54 -35.75 -13.51 -59.60
C SER A 54 -34.98 -14.67 -60.21
N GLY A 55 -34.86 -15.77 -59.47
CA GLY A 55 -34.15 -16.97 -59.90
C GLY A 55 -32.65 -16.89 -59.61
N ASP A 56 -32.00 -18.05 -59.64
CA ASP A 56 -30.56 -18.14 -59.38
C ASP A 56 -29.76 -17.52 -60.54
N CYS A 57 -28.67 -16.86 -60.20
CA CYS A 57 -27.71 -16.28 -61.13
C CYS A 57 -26.48 -17.18 -61.20
N VAL A 58 -26.21 -17.76 -62.37
CA VAL A 58 -25.01 -18.58 -62.61
C VAL A 58 -24.12 -17.90 -63.64
N ILE A 59 -22.85 -17.70 -63.29
CA ILE A 59 -21.82 -17.11 -64.14
C ILE A 59 -20.71 -18.15 -64.33
N ASP A 60 -20.66 -18.74 -65.53
CA ASP A 60 -19.73 -19.84 -65.87
C ASP A 60 -18.46 -19.40 -66.62
N GLN A 61 -18.26 -18.09 -66.74
CA GLN A 61 -17.12 -17.50 -67.43
C GLN A 61 -16.30 -16.61 -66.50
N ALA A 62 -15.00 -16.51 -66.75
CA ALA A 62 -14.16 -15.55 -66.04
C ALA A 62 -14.53 -14.12 -66.46
N ILE A 63 -14.54 -13.19 -65.50
CA ILE A 63 -14.80 -11.77 -65.75
C ILE A 63 -13.55 -11.01 -65.33
N LYS A 64 -12.94 -10.29 -66.27
CA LYS A 64 -11.78 -9.42 -66.03
C LYS A 64 -12.01 -8.06 -66.68
N ILE A 65 -12.17 -7.03 -65.86
CA ILE A 65 -12.41 -5.64 -66.30
C ILE A 65 -11.66 -4.65 -65.41
N ASP A 66 -11.55 -3.38 -65.83
CA ASP A 66 -10.94 -2.31 -65.06
C ASP A 66 -11.96 -1.59 -64.15
N GLY A 67 -13.23 -1.49 -64.55
CA GLY A 67 -14.29 -0.79 -63.80
C GLY A 67 -14.91 -1.64 -62.68
N ASN A 68 -15.91 -1.09 -61.99
CA ASN A 68 -16.58 -1.82 -60.90
C ASN A 68 -17.40 -2.98 -61.43
N ILE A 69 -17.45 -4.06 -60.65
CA ILE A 69 -18.37 -5.19 -60.83
C ILE A 69 -19.40 -5.13 -59.71
N ILE A 70 -20.68 -4.98 -60.04
CA ILE A 70 -21.79 -4.96 -59.10
C ILE A 70 -22.79 -6.02 -59.54
N ILE A 71 -23.01 -7.05 -58.73
CA ILE A 71 -23.96 -8.13 -59.01
C ILE A 71 -24.96 -8.21 -57.87
N THR A 72 -26.23 -7.95 -58.17
CA THR A 72 -27.33 -8.01 -57.20
C THR A 72 -28.34 -9.06 -57.63
N VAL A 73 -28.53 -10.09 -56.81
CA VAL A 73 -29.54 -11.13 -56.99
C VAL A 73 -30.60 -10.97 -55.91
N GLN A 74 -31.79 -10.49 -56.26
CA GLN A 74 -32.81 -10.12 -55.27
C GLN A 74 -33.53 -11.34 -54.69
N ASN A 75 -33.90 -12.32 -55.52
CA ASN A 75 -34.67 -13.51 -55.12
C ASN A 75 -34.07 -14.79 -55.70
N GLY A 76 -32.80 -15.06 -55.40
CA GLY A 76 -32.07 -16.24 -55.84
C GLY A 76 -30.64 -16.25 -55.31
N SER A 77 -29.96 -17.39 -55.48
CA SER A 77 -28.56 -17.55 -55.12
C SER A 77 -27.65 -17.07 -56.25
N LEU A 78 -26.44 -16.64 -55.90
CA LEU A 78 -25.40 -16.28 -56.86
C LEU A 78 -24.34 -17.38 -56.91
N THR A 79 -24.06 -17.92 -58.08
CA THR A 79 -22.98 -18.90 -58.31
C THR A 79 -22.05 -18.40 -59.40
N ILE A 80 -20.78 -18.21 -59.07
CA ILE A 80 -19.73 -17.81 -60.02
C ILE A 80 -18.71 -18.95 -60.08
N ASN A 81 -18.71 -19.70 -61.18
CA ASN A 81 -17.90 -20.91 -61.34
C ASN A 81 -16.50 -20.63 -61.89
N GLN A 82 -16.10 -19.36 -62.02
CA GLN A 82 -14.79 -18.92 -62.49
C GLN A 82 -14.31 -17.70 -61.69
N ASP A 83 -13.09 -17.23 -61.97
CA ASP A 83 -12.51 -16.09 -61.28
C ASP A 83 -13.14 -14.77 -61.72
N LEU A 84 -13.25 -13.84 -60.77
CA LEU A 84 -13.79 -12.50 -60.97
C LEU A 84 -12.75 -11.45 -60.57
N GLU A 85 -12.35 -10.62 -61.53
CA GLU A 85 -11.27 -9.64 -61.39
C GLU A 85 -11.73 -8.26 -61.88
N SER A 86 -11.72 -7.28 -60.97
CA SER A 86 -11.74 -5.86 -61.30
C SER A 86 -10.34 -5.29 -61.02
N SER A 87 -9.61 -4.86 -62.06
CA SER A 87 -8.21 -4.42 -61.93
C SER A 87 -8.06 -3.08 -61.20
N LYS A 88 -9.06 -2.19 -61.28
CA LYS A 88 -9.02 -0.83 -60.68
C LYS A 88 -10.29 -0.45 -59.91
N GLY A 89 -11.35 -1.24 -60.05
CA GLY A 89 -12.66 -0.96 -59.49
C GLY A 89 -12.99 -1.83 -58.28
N ALA A 90 -14.20 -1.64 -57.77
CA ALA A 90 -14.77 -2.42 -56.69
C ALA A 90 -15.42 -3.72 -57.19
N VAL A 91 -15.54 -4.70 -56.29
CA VAL A 91 -16.35 -5.90 -56.49
C VAL A 91 -17.43 -5.97 -55.41
N ASP A 92 -18.69 -5.79 -55.81
CA ASP A 92 -19.84 -5.80 -54.93
C ASP A 92 -20.81 -6.94 -55.33
N LEU A 93 -21.03 -7.89 -54.42
CA LEU A 93 -21.88 -9.06 -54.62
C LEU A 93 -22.99 -9.08 -53.57
N PHE A 94 -24.23 -9.24 -54.02
CA PHE A 94 -25.42 -9.29 -53.16
C PHE A 94 -26.34 -10.45 -53.53
N SER A 95 -26.84 -11.18 -52.53
CA SER A 95 -27.93 -12.14 -52.67
C SER A 95 -29.10 -11.84 -51.74
N GLY A 96 -30.29 -12.32 -52.11
CA GLY A 96 -31.52 -12.17 -51.36
C GLY A 96 -31.54 -12.90 -50.02
N ALA A 97 -32.60 -12.69 -49.24
CA ALA A 97 -32.83 -13.35 -47.96
C ALA A 97 -32.79 -14.89 -48.11
N ASP A 98 -32.07 -15.57 -47.22
CA ASP A 98 -31.84 -17.02 -47.22
C ASP A 98 -31.23 -17.58 -48.51
N LYS A 99 -30.51 -16.76 -49.29
CA LYS A 99 -29.86 -17.16 -50.55
C LYS A 99 -28.35 -17.08 -50.48
N ASP A 100 -27.68 -18.08 -51.03
CA ASP A 100 -26.24 -18.24 -50.89
C ASP A 100 -25.48 -17.47 -51.99
N ILE A 101 -24.21 -17.15 -51.70
CA ILE A 101 -23.23 -16.72 -52.69
C ILE A 101 -22.11 -17.76 -52.74
N THR A 102 -21.93 -18.42 -53.88
CA THR A 102 -20.80 -19.29 -54.16
C THR A 102 -19.95 -18.70 -55.27
N THR A 103 -18.63 -18.63 -55.08
CA THR A 103 -17.70 -18.04 -56.05
C THR A 103 -16.34 -18.73 -56.01
N ARG A 104 -15.46 -18.45 -56.97
CA ARG A 104 -14.04 -18.83 -56.95
C ARG A 104 -13.17 -17.66 -56.45
N LYS A 105 -12.01 -17.40 -57.08
CA LYS A 105 -11.14 -16.29 -56.69
C LYS A 105 -11.82 -14.96 -56.99
N LEU A 106 -11.73 -14.03 -56.04
CA LEU A 106 -12.21 -12.66 -56.19
C LEU A 106 -11.03 -11.69 -56.10
N THR A 107 -10.95 -10.75 -57.03
CA THR A 107 -9.92 -9.71 -57.04
C THR A 107 -10.53 -8.36 -57.34
N ALA A 108 -10.29 -7.38 -56.47
CA ALA A 108 -10.72 -5.98 -56.63
C ALA A 108 -9.51 -5.05 -56.60
N GLY A 109 -9.52 -4.03 -57.46
CA GLY A 109 -8.53 -2.96 -57.54
C GLY A 109 -8.81 -1.78 -56.61
N ASN A 110 -9.94 -1.84 -55.87
CA ASN A 110 -10.33 -0.86 -54.87
C ASN A 110 -10.90 -1.53 -53.61
N THR A 111 -12.22 -1.63 -53.47
CA THR A 111 -12.92 -2.23 -52.31
C THR A 111 -13.66 -3.50 -52.69
N MET A 112 -13.95 -4.34 -51.70
CA MET A 112 -14.80 -5.51 -51.89
C MET A 112 -15.94 -5.58 -50.88
N LYS A 113 -17.15 -5.82 -51.37
CA LYS A 113 -18.35 -5.99 -50.55
C LYS A 113 -19.12 -7.24 -50.95
N ILE A 114 -19.26 -8.19 -50.04
CA ILE A 114 -20.02 -9.44 -50.27
C ILE A 114 -21.07 -9.54 -49.18
N ILE A 115 -22.35 -9.44 -49.54
CA ILE A 115 -23.46 -9.55 -48.59
C ILE A 115 -24.43 -10.62 -49.07
N SER A 116 -24.60 -11.65 -48.24
CA SER A 116 -25.50 -12.76 -48.52
C SER A 116 -26.59 -12.84 -47.47
N GLY A 117 -27.83 -13.03 -47.91
CA GLY A 117 -28.93 -13.42 -47.02
C GLY A 117 -28.84 -14.88 -46.55
N GLY A 118 -27.91 -15.68 -47.07
CA GLY A 118 -27.61 -17.06 -46.69
C GLY A 118 -26.13 -17.25 -46.37
N ALA A 119 -25.53 -18.35 -46.85
CA ALA A 119 -24.12 -18.67 -46.69
C ALA A 119 -23.25 -18.06 -47.81
N ILE A 120 -21.98 -17.81 -47.49
CA ILE A 120 -20.98 -17.36 -48.47
C ILE A 120 -19.91 -18.45 -48.61
N SER A 121 -19.59 -18.85 -49.83
CA SER A 121 -18.51 -19.82 -50.11
C SER A 121 -17.61 -19.33 -51.23
N VAL A 122 -16.38 -18.95 -50.90
CA VAL A 122 -15.31 -18.57 -51.84
C VAL A 122 -14.31 -19.72 -51.96
N GLN A 123 -14.26 -20.36 -53.13
CA GLN A 123 -13.33 -21.44 -53.46
C GLN A 123 -11.99 -20.89 -53.99
N GLY A 124 -11.34 -20.02 -53.23
CA GLY A 124 -10.09 -19.38 -53.63
C GLY A 124 -9.74 -18.21 -52.73
N ASP A 125 -8.92 -17.32 -53.26
CA ASP A 125 -8.44 -16.13 -52.56
C ASP A 125 -9.41 -14.97 -52.71
N VAL A 126 -9.44 -14.11 -51.70
CA VAL A 126 -10.12 -12.82 -51.72
C VAL A 126 -9.06 -11.73 -51.63
N VAL A 127 -8.88 -11.00 -52.73
CA VAL A 127 -7.83 -9.99 -52.85
C VAL A 127 -8.47 -8.64 -53.13
N SER A 128 -8.18 -7.65 -52.29
CA SER A 128 -8.37 -6.25 -52.62
C SER A 128 -7.00 -5.59 -52.69
N SER A 129 -6.80 -4.77 -53.70
CA SER A 129 -5.66 -3.87 -53.80
C SER A 129 -6.20 -2.45 -53.87
N PHE A 130 -5.43 -1.46 -53.42
CA PHE A 130 -5.76 -0.07 -53.66
C PHE A 130 -4.57 0.62 -54.33
N ASP A 131 -4.64 0.80 -55.65
CA ASP A 131 -3.57 1.44 -56.44
C ASP A 131 -4.00 2.80 -57.04
N LEU A 132 -5.14 3.36 -56.61
CA LEU A 132 -5.60 4.65 -57.12
C LEU A 132 -4.89 5.82 -56.42
N MET A 133 -4.01 6.48 -57.17
CA MET A 133 -3.36 7.75 -56.81
C MET A 133 -4.38 8.90 -56.71
N GLY A 134 -5.17 8.96 -55.64
CA GLY A 134 -6.09 10.07 -55.41
C GLY A 134 -6.83 9.93 -54.08
N SER A 135 -6.84 11.01 -53.31
CA SER A 135 -7.36 11.13 -51.94
C SER A 135 -8.73 10.47 -51.68
N GLY A 136 -8.79 9.48 -50.78
CA GLY A 136 -9.96 9.30 -49.90
C GLY A 136 -10.54 7.89 -49.70
N GLY A 137 -10.02 6.83 -50.32
CA GLY A 137 -10.52 5.47 -50.12
C GLY A 137 -9.43 4.51 -49.62
N ASP A 138 -9.74 3.74 -48.58
CA ASP A 138 -8.95 2.58 -48.16
C ASP A 138 -9.49 1.33 -48.87
N GLY A 139 -8.62 0.38 -49.23
CA GLY A 139 -8.98 -0.85 -49.97
C GLY A 139 -9.73 -1.88 -49.13
N ASN A 140 -10.80 -1.46 -48.45
CA ASN A 140 -11.51 -2.24 -47.44
C ASN A 140 -12.22 -3.47 -48.06
N ILE A 141 -12.37 -4.50 -47.23
CA ILE A 141 -13.12 -5.73 -47.54
C ILE A 141 -14.20 -5.90 -46.48
N LEU A 142 -15.47 -6.02 -46.90
CA LEU A 142 -16.62 -6.31 -46.04
C LEU A 142 -17.34 -7.57 -46.53
N ILE A 143 -17.38 -8.60 -45.71
CA ILE A 143 -18.07 -9.86 -45.99
C ILE A 143 -19.10 -10.11 -44.89
N LYS A 144 -20.38 -10.23 -45.25
CA LYS A 144 -21.48 -10.46 -44.30
C LYS A 144 -22.38 -11.60 -44.77
N GLY A 145 -22.36 -12.71 -44.04
CA GLY A 145 -23.27 -13.84 -44.25
C GLY A 145 -24.30 -13.92 -43.13
N GLN A 146 -25.57 -14.17 -43.47
CA GLN A 146 -26.56 -14.56 -42.46
C GLN A 146 -26.29 -15.97 -41.92
N LYS A 147 -25.57 -16.81 -42.68
CA LYS A 147 -25.07 -18.13 -42.26
C LYS A 147 -23.54 -18.16 -42.35
N ASP A 148 -22.97 -19.37 -42.42
CA ASP A 148 -21.53 -19.61 -42.51
C ASP A 148 -20.87 -18.81 -43.65
N VAL A 149 -19.67 -18.29 -43.39
CA VAL A 149 -18.79 -17.67 -44.38
C VAL A 149 -17.55 -18.53 -44.54
N LYS A 150 -17.40 -19.19 -45.69
CA LYS A 150 -16.29 -20.08 -46.02
C LYS A 150 -15.40 -19.47 -47.08
N ILE A 151 -14.11 -19.33 -46.79
CA ILE A 151 -13.08 -18.92 -47.76
C ILE A 151 -11.97 -19.95 -47.71
N THR A 152 -11.73 -20.68 -48.80
CA THR A 152 -10.71 -21.75 -48.79
C THR A 152 -9.27 -21.24 -48.90
N GLY A 153 -9.07 -20.05 -49.47
CA GLY A 153 -7.78 -19.38 -49.63
C GLY A 153 -7.50 -18.36 -48.52
N PHE A 154 -6.76 -17.30 -48.86
CA PHE A 154 -6.47 -16.17 -47.96
C PHE A 154 -7.36 -14.95 -48.26
N VAL A 155 -7.40 -13.99 -47.31
CA VAL A 155 -8.01 -12.67 -47.50
C VAL A 155 -6.97 -11.60 -47.29
N VAL A 156 -6.70 -10.80 -48.32
CA VAL A 156 -5.68 -9.75 -48.27
C VAL A 156 -6.21 -8.46 -48.88
N ASN A 157 -5.84 -7.33 -48.31
CA ASN A 157 -6.31 -6.02 -48.76
C ASN A 157 -5.18 -5.04 -49.15
N ASN A 158 -3.95 -5.56 -49.25
CA ASN A 158 -2.73 -4.89 -49.69
C ASN A 158 -2.31 -5.36 -51.09
N GLY A 159 -3.22 -5.99 -51.84
CA GLY A 159 -2.93 -6.71 -53.08
C GLY A 159 -2.19 -8.02 -52.84
N GLU A 160 -1.63 -8.59 -53.91
CA GLU A 160 -0.76 -9.77 -53.82
C GLU A 160 0.68 -9.40 -53.39
N ASP A 161 1.01 -8.11 -53.29
CA ASP A 161 2.31 -7.63 -52.83
C ASP A 161 2.32 -7.38 -51.30
N PRO A 162 3.04 -8.20 -50.52
CA PRO A 162 3.15 -8.03 -49.07
C PRO A 162 3.86 -6.73 -48.64
N ASN A 163 4.47 -5.98 -49.57
CA ASN A 163 5.10 -4.67 -49.32
C ASN A 163 4.26 -3.48 -49.83
N GLY A 164 2.99 -3.70 -50.15
CA GLY A 164 2.08 -2.66 -50.65
C GLY A 164 2.14 -1.37 -49.82
N SER A 165 2.15 -0.22 -50.52
CA SER A 165 2.19 1.11 -49.88
C SER A 165 0.88 1.49 -49.20
N ARG A 166 -0.21 0.79 -49.51
CA ARG A 166 -1.58 1.06 -49.03
C ARG A 166 -2.29 -0.23 -48.62
N SER A 167 -3.11 -0.15 -47.57
CA SER A 167 -3.94 -1.23 -47.03
C SER A 167 -5.17 -0.59 -46.38
N GLY A 168 -6.30 -1.30 -46.38
CA GLY A 168 -7.51 -0.91 -45.65
C GLY A 168 -7.79 -1.82 -44.45
N SER A 169 -9.07 -2.06 -44.18
CA SER A 169 -9.56 -2.97 -43.15
C SER A 169 -10.26 -4.19 -43.75
N ILE A 170 -10.26 -5.31 -43.03
CA ILE A 170 -11.03 -6.52 -43.34
C ILE A 170 -12.08 -6.69 -42.24
N GLN A 171 -13.35 -6.77 -42.61
CA GLN A 171 -14.44 -7.17 -41.72
C GLN A 171 -15.16 -8.39 -42.29
N ILE A 172 -15.26 -9.44 -41.48
CA ILE A 172 -16.02 -10.65 -41.80
C ILE A 172 -17.00 -10.91 -40.66
N ASP A 173 -18.28 -10.89 -40.99
CA ASP A 173 -19.37 -11.21 -40.08
C ASP A 173 -20.09 -12.46 -40.59
N ALA A 174 -20.06 -13.53 -39.80
CA ALA A 174 -20.69 -14.81 -40.12
C ALA A 174 -21.85 -15.13 -39.16
N ASN A 175 -22.79 -15.96 -39.60
CA ASN A 175 -23.92 -16.45 -38.79
C ASN A 175 -24.79 -15.33 -38.19
N LEU A 176 -25.03 -14.26 -38.96
CA LEU A 176 -25.82 -13.11 -38.49
C LEU A 176 -27.33 -13.36 -38.37
N GLY A 177 -27.84 -14.39 -39.05
CA GLY A 177 -29.28 -14.69 -39.14
C GLY A 177 -29.81 -15.56 -38.00
N ASP A 178 -28.91 -16.18 -37.23
CA ASP A 178 -29.29 -17.06 -36.13
C ASP A 178 -29.76 -16.23 -34.93
N THR A 179 -31.08 -16.27 -34.69
CA THR A 179 -31.69 -15.55 -33.56
C THR A 179 -31.37 -16.30 -32.27
N PRO A 180 -30.75 -15.64 -31.27
CA PRO A 180 -30.45 -16.30 -30.00
C PRO A 180 -31.75 -16.71 -29.29
N ASP A 181 -31.92 -18.00 -29.01
CA ASP A 181 -32.87 -18.42 -27.98
C ASP A 181 -32.27 -18.02 -26.62
N ALA A 182 -32.94 -17.10 -25.93
CA ALA A 182 -32.53 -16.59 -24.63
C ALA A 182 -32.46 -17.68 -23.55
N GLN A 183 -33.16 -18.80 -23.72
CA GLN A 183 -33.19 -19.91 -22.76
C GLN A 183 -32.27 -21.08 -23.15
N ASN A 184 -32.02 -21.31 -24.44
CA ASN A 184 -31.15 -22.38 -24.94
C ASN A 184 -30.30 -21.90 -26.14
N PRO A 185 -29.22 -21.14 -25.91
CA PRO A 185 -28.38 -20.68 -27.00
C PRO A 185 -27.77 -21.88 -27.72
N THR A 186 -28.12 -22.07 -29.00
CA THR A 186 -27.55 -23.13 -29.83
C THR A 186 -26.13 -22.70 -30.27
N PRO A 187 -25.10 -23.54 -30.05
CA PRO A 187 -23.76 -23.24 -30.54
C PRO A 187 -23.74 -23.10 -32.07
N LEU A 188 -23.13 -22.02 -32.57
CA LEU A 188 -22.94 -21.78 -34.00
C LEU A 188 -21.72 -22.54 -34.52
N THR A 189 -21.60 -22.71 -35.84
CA THR A 189 -20.38 -23.26 -36.45
C THR A 189 -19.18 -22.36 -36.10
N PRO A 190 -18.09 -22.89 -35.52
CA PRO A 190 -16.92 -22.09 -35.17
C PRO A 190 -16.27 -21.44 -36.39
N PHE A 191 -15.94 -20.15 -36.30
CA PHE A 191 -15.18 -19.44 -37.34
C PHE A 191 -13.68 -19.74 -37.17
N THR A 192 -13.10 -20.49 -38.11
CA THR A 192 -11.70 -20.94 -38.02
C THR A 192 -10.78 -20.13 -38.94
N ILE A 193 -9.61 -19.71 -38.44
CA ILE A 193 -8.62 -18.94 -39.21
C ILE A 193 -7.33 -19.76 -39.39
N GLY A 194 -6.99 -20.06 -40.64
CA GLY A 194 -5.81 -20.83 -41.08
C GLY A 194 -5.97 -22.34 -41.16
N ALA A 195 -7.21 -22.83 -41.17
CA ALA A 195 -7.48 -24.24 -41.45
C ALA A 195 -8.78 -24.39 -42.24
N SER A 196 -8.88 -25.49 -43.00
CA SER A 196 -10.10 -25.82 -43.74
C SER A 196 -11.26 -26.06 -42.77
N SER A 197 -12.30 -25.24 -42.87
CA SER A 197 -13.53 -25.33 -42.09
C SER A 197 -14.75 -25.01 -42.96
N ASN A 198 -15.95 -25.25 -42.42
CA ASN A 198 -17.19 -24.82 -43.06
C ASN A 198 -17.52 -23.33 -42.81
N ASN A 199 -16.95 -22.76 -41.77
CA ASN A 199 -17.05 -21.34 -41.43
C ASN A 199 -15.65 -20.83 -41.06
N GLY A 200 -15.12 -19.85 -41.79
CA GLY A 200 -13.75 -19.36 -41.61
C GLY A 200 -12.96 -19.11 -42.88
N VAL A 201 -11.67 -18.85 -42.68
CA VAL A 201 -10.65 -18.62 -43.72
C VAL A 201 -9.60 -19.71 -43.63
N GLY A 202 -9.40 -20.45 -44.72
CA GLY A 202 -8.46 -21.57 -44.79
C GLY A 202 -7.00 -21.16 -44.73
N GLY A 203 -6.68 -19.98 -45.25
CA GLY A 203 -5.35 -19.35 -45.19
C GLY A 203 -5.26 -18.26 -44.11
N TYR A 204 -4.56 -17.18 -44.42
CA TYR A 204 -4.33 -16.07 -43.51
C TYR A 204 -5.17 -14.83 -43.88
N LEU A 205 -5.28 -13.91 -42.93
CA LEU A 205 -5.80 -12.56 -43.09
C LEU A 205 -4.63 -11.58 -43.04
N ASP A 206 -4.45 -10.73 -44.08
CA ASP A 206 -3.34 -9.77 -44.15
C ASP A 206 -3.81 -8.35 -44.48
N THR A 207 -3.51 -7.42 -43.57
CA THR A 207 -3.68 -5.98 -43.76
C THR A 207 -2.37 -5.22 -43.55
N ARG A 208 -1.23 -5.89 -43.71
CA ARG A 208 0.06 -5.22 -43.57
C ARG A 208 0.30 -4.28 -44.74
N SER A 209 0.96 -3.18 -44.44
CA SER A 209 1.41 -2.20 -45.39
C SER A 209 2.73 -1.59 -44.95
N THR A 210 3.42 -0.96 -45.88
CA THR A 210 4.60 -0.16 -45.56
C THR A 210 4.20 1.20 -44.99
N THR A 211 3.25 1.92 -45.60
CA THR A 211 2.94 3.32 -45.24
C THR A 211 1.49 3.63 -44.85
N ALA A 212 0.55 2.68 -44.92
CA ALA A 212 -0.89 2.96 -44.95
C ALA A 212 -1.54 3.21 -43.58
N GLY A 213 -0.97 2.71 -42.49
CA GLY A 213 -1.58 2.80 -41.16
C GLY A 213 -1.63 4.23 -40.57
N GLY A 214 -1.07 5.20 -41.28
CA GLY A 214 -1.00 6.59 -40.85
C GLY A 214 -0.03 6.84 -39.70
N ASN A 215 0.15 8.13 -39.37
CA ASN A 215 0.94 8.60 -38.22
C ASN A 215 0.05 9.23 -37.13
N SER A 216 -1.28 9.15 -37.27
CA SER A 216 -2.23 9.80 -36.37
C SER A 216 -2.23 9.15 -34.98
N SER A 217 -2.36 10.00 -33.96
CA SER A 217 -2.43 9.59 -32.56
C SER A 217 -3.67 8.78 -32.19
N SER A 218 -4.78 9.05 -32.87
CA SER A 218 -6.13 8.67 -32.41
C SER A 218 -6.95 7.87 -33.42
N GLN A 219 -6.45 7.67 -34.64
CA GLN A 219 -7.17 6.96 -35.70
C GLN A 219 -6.24 5.94 -36.35
N VAL A 220 -6.71 4.69 -36.44
CA VAL A 220 -6.06 3.63 -37.21
C VAL A 220 -6.99 3.30 -38.37
N SER A 221 -6.47 3.38 -39.59
CA SER A 221 -7.23 3.19 -40.83
C SER A 221 -7.26 1.73 -41.30
N THR A 222 -6.64 0.81 -40.57
CA THR A 222 -6.44 -0.59 -40.98
C THR A 222 -6.66 -1.56 -39.83
N GLY A 223 -7.09 -2.78 -40.13
CA GLY A 223 -7.23 -3.83 -39.14
C GLY A 223 -8.08 -4.99 -39.63
N ILE A 224 -8.29 -5.96 -38.74
CA ILE A 224 -9.11 -7.14 -38.95
C ILE A 224 -10.18 -7.19 -37.87
N ARG A 225 -11.45 -7.29 -38.29
CA ARG A 225 -12.60 -7.53 -37.43
C ARG A 225 -13.31 -8.81 -37.85
N ILE A 226 -13.48 -9.73 -36.92
CA ILE A 226 -14.24 -10.97 -37.11
C ILE A 226 -15.35 -11.03 -36.09
N GLN A 227 -16.58 -11.21 -36.55
CA GLN A 227 -17.75 -11.48 -35.71
C GLN A 227 -18.38 -12.81 -36.12
N ASN A 228 -18.61 -13.69 -35.16
CA ASN A 228 -19.37 -14.92 -35.37
C ASN A 228 -20.64 -14.87 -34.52
N GLY A 229 -21.79 -14.74 -35.18
CA GLY A 229 -23.09 -14.59 -34.54
C GLY A 229 -23.46 -13.14 -34.20
N VAL A 230 -24.48 -12.98 -33.37
CA VAL A 230 -25.00 -11.70 -32.85
C VAL A 230 -25.01 -11.68 -31.32
N GLU A 231 -25.35 -10.54 -30.71
CA GLU A 231 -25.46 -10.43 -29.26
C GLU A 231 -26.34 -11.55 -28.67
N GLY A 232 -25.80 -12.28 -27.69
CA GLY A 232 -26.49 -13.41 -27.07
C GLY A 232 -26.21 -14.78 -27.70
N SER A 233 -25.62 -14.84 -28.90
CA SER A 233 -25.23 -16.10 -29.56
C SER A 233 -23.92 -16.70 -29.01
N VAL A 234 -23.70 -17.99 -29.26
CA VAL A 234 -22.47 -18.74 -28.90
C VAL A 234 -21.69 -19.01 -30.19
N GLY A 235 -20.89 -18.03 -30.63
CA GLY A 235 -20.17 -18.06 -31.90
C GLY A 235 -18.66 -18.18 -31.73
N ASP A 236 -18.16 -19.40 -31.56
CA ASP A 236 -16.74 -19.64 -31.33
C ASP A 236 -15.83 -19.11 -32.46
N ILE A 237 -14.63 -18.65 -32.12
CA ILE A 237 -13.57 -18.26 -33.05
C ILE A 237 -12.29 -19.03 -32.70
N VAL A 238 -11.66 -19.66 -33.70
CA VAL A 238 -10.45 -20.46 -33.53
C VAL A 238 -9.34 -19.93 -34.43
N VAL A 239 -8.22 -19.52 -33.84
CA VAL A 239 -6.98 -19.22 -34.58
C VAL A 239 -6.08 -20.45 -34.55
N THR A 240 -5.52 -20.87 -35.68
CA THR A 240 -4.73 -22.10 -35.75
C THR A 240 -3.21 -21.90 -35.69
N SER A 241 -2.73 -20.68 -35.98
CA SER A 241 -1.32 -20.29 -35.85
C SER A 241 -1.18 -18.80 -35.53
N LEU A 242 -0.22 -18.46 -34.67
CA LEU A 242 0.18 -17.10 -34.31
C LEU A 242 1.64 -16.84 -34.69
N GLU A 243 2.07 -15.58 -34.68
CA GLU A 243 3.46 -15.22 -35.03
C GLU A 243 4.45 -15.91 -34.09
N ASN A 244 5.47 -16.57 -34.64
CA ASN A 244 6.49 -17.22 -33.83
C ASN A 244 7.34 -16.20 -33.06
N SER A 245 8.01 -16.65 -31.99
CA SER A 245 8.75 -15.73 -31.11
C SER A 245 9.87 -14.96 -31.82
N ASP A 246 10.47 -15.53 -32.86
CA ASP A 246 11.53 -14.93 -33.69
C ASP A 246 11.00 -14.15 -34.91
N GLY A 247 9.69 -14.15 -35.14
CA GLY A 247 9.05 -13.50 -36.29
C GLY A 247 9.27 -14.20 -37.63
N SER A 248 9.79 -15.44 -37.65
CA SER A 248 10.02 -16.23 -38.87
C SER A 248 8.73 -16.75 -39.52
N ASP A 249 7.73 -17.06 -38.71
CA ASP A 249 6.35 -17.32 -39.12
C ASP A 249 5.48 -16.16 -38.63
N LEU A 250 4.70 -15.57 -39.54
CA LEU A 250 3.83 -14.43 -39.28
C LEU A 250 2.45 -14.83 -38.76
N GLY A 251 2.15 -16.13 -38.71
CA GLY A 251 0.86 -16.66 -38.29
C GLY A 251 -0.28 -16.30 -39.26
N ASN A 252 -1.51 -16.48 -38.79
CA ASN A 252 -2.71 -16.36 -39.62
C ASN A 252 -3.40 -14.99 -39.58
N ILE A 253 -3.05 -14.13 -38.62
CA ILE A 253 -3.59 -12.77 -38.51
C ILE A 253 -2.41 -11.79 -38.60
N ARG A 254 -2.36 -11.00 -39.67
CA ARG A 254 -1.21 -10.17 -40.01
C ARG A 254 -1.65 -8.72 -40.17
N VAL A 255 -1.31 -7.89 -39.19
CA VAL A 255 -1.70 -6.45 -39.16
C VAL A 255 -0.53 -5.52 -38.85
N ARG A 256 0.68 -6.08 -38.74
CA ARG A 256 1.88 -5.35 -38.33
C ARG A 256 2.51 -4.60 -39.51
N ASN A 257 2.41 -3.28 -39.49
CA ASN A 257 2.95 -2.42 -40.54
C ASN A 257 4.45 -2.16 -40.32
N SER A 258 5.21 -1.95 -41.40
CA SER A 258 6.67 -1.78 -41.29
C SER A 258 7.10 -0.34 -41.01
N ASP A 259 6.51 0.65 -41.69
CA ASP A 259 6.87 2.07 -41.57
C ASP A 259 5.69 2.99 -41.21
N SER A 260 4.57 2.43 -40.76
CA SER A 260 3.41 3.14 -40.20
C SER A 260 2.90 2.48 -38.93
N ARG A 261 1.91 3.10 -38.27
CA ARG A 261 1.21 2.47 -37.14
C ARG A 261 0.59 1.13 -37.54
N SER A 262 0.66 0.12 -36.67
CA SER A 262 0.04 -1.19 -36.90
C SER A 262 -1.49 -1.17 -36.80
N GLY A 263 -2.16 -2.07 -37.51
CA GLY A 263 -3.62 -2.20 -37.56
C GLY A 263 -4.25 -2.80 -36.31
N TRP A 264 -5.59 -2.83 -36.27
CA TRP A 264 -6.37 -3.40 -35.16
C TRP A 264 -6.67 -4.88 -35.36
N ILE A 265 -6.92 -5.58 -34.26
CA ILE A 265 -7.48 -6.94 -34.25
C ILE A 265 -8.71 -6.90 -33.33
N GLU A 266 -9.89 -7.22 -33.85
CA GLU A 266 -11.13 -7.35 -33.09
C GLU A 266 -11.76 -8.72 -33.38
N LEU A 267 -11.83 -9.58 -32.36
CA LEU A 267 -12.45 -10.90 -32.45
C LEU A 267 -13.66 -10.94 -31.50
N ILE A 268 -14.86 -11.17 -32.06
CA ILE A 268 -16.13 -11.11 -31.34
C ILE A 268 -16.82 -12.47 -31.44
N ALA A 269 -16.76 -13.24 -30.35
CA ALA A 269 -17.42 -14.53 -30.21
C ALA A 269 -18.71 -14.47 -29.36
N HIS A 270 -19.09 -13.28 -28.86
CA HIS A 270 -20.25 -13.05 -28.00
C HIS A 270 -20.26 -13.91 -26.72
N LYS A 271 -21.14 -14.90 -26.62
CA LYS A 271 -21.16 -15.88 -25.50
C LYS A 271 -20.35 -17.15 -25.81
N GLY A 272 -19.66 -17.19 -26.95
CA GLY A 272 -18.78 -18.26 -27.37
C GLY A 272 -17.37 -18.12 -26.83
N LYS A 273 -16.46 -18.86 -27.47
CA LYS A 273 -15.06 -19.01 -27.08
C LYS A 273 -14.11 -18.49 -28.15
N ILE A 274 -13.07 -17.75 -27.75
CA ILE A 274 -11.92 -17.45 -28.61
C ILE A 274 -10.78 -18.39 -28.24
N THR A 275 -10.26 -19.16 -29.19
CA THR A 275 -9.13 -20.09 -28.98
C THR A 275 -7.87 -19.57 -29.66
N LEU A 276 -6.80 -19.40 -28.87
CA LEU A 276 -5.49 -18.93 -29.33
C LEU A 276 -4.40 -20.00 -29.11
N PRO A 277 -3.59 -20.33 -30.12
CA PRO A 277 -2.48 -21.28 -29.98
C PRO A 277 -1.25 -20.60 -29.35
N SER A 278 -0.17 -21.37 -29.13
CA SER A 278 1.10 -20.79 -28.68
C SER A 278 1.66 -19.82 -29.73
N GLY A 279 2.38 -18.78 -29.33
CA GLY A 279 2.89 -17.75 -30.23
C GLY A 279 2.32 -16.35 -29.93
N LYS A 280 2.54 -15.39 -30.82
CA LYS A 280 2.22 -13.97 -30.62
C LYS A 280 1.01 -13.53 -31.43
N LEU A 281 -0.07 -13.15 -30.77
CA LEU A 281 -1.12 -12.31 -31.35
C LEU A 281 -0.67 -10.86 -31.19
N THR A 282 -0.22 -10.23 -32.29
CA THR A 282 0.58 -9.01 -32.18
C THR A 282 0.15 -7.88 -33.11
N THR A 283 -0.01 -6.70 -32.52
CA THR A 283 -0.17 -5.39 -33.19
C THR A 283 1.03 -4.48 -32.90
N ARG A 284 2.15 -5.05 -32.45
CA ARG A 284 3.37 -4.32 -32.05
C ARG A 284 3.79 -3.28 -33.10
N GLY A 285 4.21 -2.10 -32.65
CA GLY A 285 4.85 -1.11 -33.53
C GLY A 285 6.23 -1.57 -34.03
N MET A 286 6.53 -1.33 -35.31
CA MET A 286 7.85 -1.55 -35.92
C MET A 286 8.55 -0.21 -36.20
N ASN A 287 9.87 -0.19 -36.36
CA ASN A 287 10.64 0.97 -36.85
C ASN A 287 10.25 2.34 -36.24
N ASN A 288 10.03 2.39 -34.92
CA ASN A 288 9.68 3.63 -34.20
C ASN A 288 8.27 4.15 -34.55
N LYS A 289 7.33 3.23 -34.79
CA LYS A 289 5.92 3.52 -35.08
C LYS A 289 5.03 3.00 -33.96
N GLY A 290 3.86 3.61 -33.83
CA GLY A 290 2.85 3.23 -32.86
C GLY A 290 2.31 1.80 -33.07
N ALA A 291 1.87 1.18 -31.99
CA ALA A 291 1.17 -0.10 -32.04
C ALA A 291 -0.32 0.08 -32.37
N GLY A 292 -0.95 -1.00 -32.81
CA GLY A 292 -2.40 -1.09 -32.97
C GLY A 292 -3.09 -1.58 -31.69
N ASN A 293 -4.38 -1.89 -31.79
CA ASN A 293 -5.19 -2.32 -30.67
C ASN A 293 -5.65 -3.78 -30.82
N ILE A 294 -5.89 -4.48 -29.71
CA ILE A 294 -6.40 -5.85 -29.70
C ILE A 294 -7.64 -5.93 -28.82
N TYR A 295 -8.78 -6.33 -29.38
CA TYR A 295 -10.03 -6.51 -28.65
C TYR A 295 -10.49 -7.95 -28.80
N LEU A 296 -10.58 -8.68 -27.68
CA LEU A 296 -11.08 -10.05 -27.62
C LEU A 296 -12.35 -10.06 -26.77
N LEU A 297 -13.50 -10.31 -27.39
CA LEU A 297 -14.81 -10.27 -26.75
C LEU A 297 -15.49 -11.64 -26.85
N ALA A 298 -15.58 -12.36 -25.73
CA ALA A 298 -16.08 -13.73 -25.68
C ALA A 298 -16.62 -14.05 -24.27
N ASP A 299 -17.31 -15.18 -24.08
CA ASP A 299 -17.51 -15.70 -22.72
C ASP A 299 -16.19 -16.28 -22.17
N THR A 300 -15.47 -17.02 -23.01
CA THR A 300 -14.18 -17.63 -22.68
C THR A 300 -13.09 -17.26 -23.68
N ILE A 301 -11.94 -16.82 -23.20
CA ILE A 301 -10.69 -16.74 -23.97
C ILE A 301 -9.81 -17.91 -23.53
N ASP A 302 -9.56 -18.85 -24.42
CA ASP A 302 -8.77 -20.06 -24.15
C ASP A 302 -7.46 -19.99 -24.91
N VAL A 303 -6.35 -20.04 -24.18
CA VAL A 303 -5.01 -19.91 -24.74
C VAL A 303 -4.26 -21.24 -24.67
N GLN A 304 -3.12 -21.33 -25.33
CA GLN A 304 -2.17 -22.43 -25.12
C GLN A 304 -0.98 -21.97 -24.29
N ASP A 305 -0.20 -22.90 -23.75
CA ASP A 305 1.04 -22.57 -23.03
C ASP A 305 1.99 -21.80 -23.94
N GLY A 306 2.42 -20.61 -23.51
CA GLY A 306 3.29 -19.73 -24.29
C GLY A 306 2.57 -18.85 -25.31
N THR A 307 1.25 -18.68 -25.20
CA THR A 307 0.54 -17.61 -25.91
C THR A 307 0.95 -16.24 -25.38
N ILE A 308 1.18 -15.30 -26.30
CA ILE A 308 1.57 -13.92 -26.02
C ILE A 308 0.60 -12.98 -26.75
N ILE A 309 -0.08 -12.09 -26.03
CA ILE A 309 -0.84 -10.98 -26.60
C ILE A 309 0.04 -9.74 -26.54
N ASN A 310 0.32 -9.09 -27.67
CA ASN A 310 1.34 -8.04 -27.74
C ASN A 310 0.89 -6.82 -28.56
N ALA A 311 0.61 -5.73 -27.88
CA ALA A 311 0.33 -4.42 -28.47
C ALA A 311 1.40 -3.38 -28.10
N SER A 312 2.64 -3.80 -27.84
CA SER A 312 3.70 -2.89 -27.40
C SER A 312 4.22 -1.97 -28.51
N GLN A 313 4.57 -0.74 -28.15
CA GLN A 313 5.37 0.16 -28.98
C GLN A 313 6.86 -0.02 -28.63
N ASN A 314 7.77 0.43 -29.51
CA ASN A 314 9.18 0.49 -29.17
C ASN A 314 9.54 1.88 -28.61
N ASP A 315 10.56 1.97 -27.76
CA ASP A 315 10.84 3.18 -26.94
C ASP A 315 11.17 4.44 -27.75
N ASN A 316 11.57 4.27 -29.02
CA ASN A 316 11.87 5.35 -29.96
C ASN A 316 10.64 5.81 -30.78
N ALA A 317 9.46 5.19 -30.61
CA ALA A 317 8.21 5.58 -31.28
C ALA A 317 7.62 6.93 -30.80
N GLN A 318 8.32 7.64 -29.90
CA GLN A 318 7.88 8.90 -29.27
C GLN A 318 7.41 10.00 -30.25
N THR A 319 7.75 9.90 -31.54
CA THR A 319 7.30 10.87 -32.56
C THR A 319 5.88 10.59 -33.10
N THR A 320 5.40 9.35 -33.03
CA THR A 320 4.04 8.96 -33.42
C THR A 320 3.20 8.73 -32.17
N LYS A 321 2.50 9.78 -31.76
CA LYS A 321 1.70 9.96 -30.53
C LYS A 321 0.51 8.97 -30.39
N ALA A 322 0.66 7.67 -30.58
CA ALA A 322 -0.48 6.75 -30.68
C ALA A 322 -0.90 6.16 -29.32
N SER A 323 -2.20 6.21 -28.97
CA SER A 323 -2.75 5.42 -27.86
C SER A 323 -2.90 3.96 -28.28
N GLN A 324 -2.28 3.01 -27.56
CA GLN A 324 -2.50 1.57 -27.75
C GLN A 324 -3.40 0.99 -26.66
N GLU A 325 -4.21 0.02 -27.03
CA GLU A 325 -5.14 -0.62 -26.11
C GLU A 325 -5.26 -2.12 -26.36
N VAL A 326 -5.34 -2.88 -25.28
CA VAL A 326 -5.81 -4.26 -25.29
C VAL A 326 -7.04 -4.36 -24.39
N ILE A 327 -8.13 -4.92 -24.92
CA ILE A 327 -9.33 -5.23 -24.14
C ILE A 327 -9.63 -6.72 -24.22
N LEU A 328 -9.70 -7.35 -23.05
CA LEU A 328 -10.19 -8.71 -22.88
C LEU A 328 -11.52 -8.64 -22.13
N ALA A 329 -12.63 -8.71 -22.88
CA ALA A 329 -13.97 -8.75 -22.31
C ALA A 329 -14.45 -10.20 -22.25
N ALA A 330 -14.27 -10.84 -21.10
CA ALA A 330 -14.58 -12.25 -20.91
C ALA A 330 -14.98 -12.58 -19.48
N ARG A 331 -15.87 -13.58 -19.34
CA ARG A 331 -16.15 -14.18 -18.04
C ARG A 331 -14.99 -15.04 -17.58
N ARG A 332 -14.30 -15.71 -18.51
CA ARG A 332 -13.20 -16.63 -18.23
C ARG A 332 -12.01 -16.45 -19.17
N ILE A 333 -10.79 -16.41 -18.62
CA ILE A 333 -9.53 -16.56 -19.34
C ILE A 333 -8.89 -17.86 -18.87
N ALA A 334 -8.85 -18.87 -19.74
CA ALA A 334 -8.33 -20.20 -19.43
C ALA A 334 -6.88 -20.34 -19.92
N ILE A 335 -5.97 -20.65 -18.99
CA ILE A 335 -4.53 -20.82 -19.24
C ILE A 335 -4.19 -22.29 -18.90
N PRO A 336 -3.86 -23.13 -19.89
CA PRO A 336 -3.59 -24.54 -19.66
C PRO A 336 -2.27 -24.73 -18.91
N ASN A 337 -2.08 -25.94 -18.38
CA ASN A 337 -0.89 -26.27 -17.61
C ASN A 337 0.37 -26.20 -18.48
N GLY A 338 1.42 -25.58 -17.96
CA GLY A 338 2.67 -25.38 -18.66
C GLY A 338 3.57 -24.38 -17.93
N SER A 339 4.83 -24.26 -18.35
CA SER A 339 5.82 -23.40 -17.67
C SER A 339 5.85 -21.98 -18.22
N LYS A 340 5.21 -21.72 -19.38
CA LYS A 340 5.25 -20.41 -20.05
C LYS A 340 3.98 -19.59 -19.80
N GLY A 341 2.85 -20.26 -19.59
CA GLY A 341 1.56 -19.64 -19.28
C GLY A 341 1.10 -18.63 -20.32
N LEU A 342 0.49 -17.54 -19.86
CA LEU A 342 0.02 -16.42 -20.69
C LEU A 342 0.82 -15.15 -20.39
N THR A 343 1.30 -14.51 -21.46
CA THR A 343 1.92 -13.18 -21.37
C THR A 343 1.12 -12.13 -22.13
N ILE A 344 0.85 -10.99 -21.52
CA ILE A 344 0.21 -9.83 -22.16
C ILE A 344 1.16 -8.63 -22.06
N ASN A 345 1.55 -8.07 -23.21
CA ASN A 345 2.45 -6.92 -23.28
C ASN A 345 1.74 -5.74 -23.98
N VAL A 346 1.63 -4.61 -23.28
CA VAL A 346 1.08 -3.35 -23.78
C VAL A 346 2.04 -2.21 -23.45
N ASN A 347 3.34 -2.46 -23.65
CA ASN A 347 4.40 -1.54 -23.29
C ASN A 347 4.49 -0.38 -24.29
N GLY A 348 5.05 0.74 -23.87
CA GLY A 348 5.19 1.95 -24.66
C GLY A 348 4.38 3.07 -24.01
N GLY A 349 5.05 4.16 -23.63
CA GLY A 349 4.39 5.30 -23.04
C GLY A 349 3.93 6.33 -24.07
N SER A 350 2.94 7.12 -23.70
CA SER A 350 2.60 8.34 -24.45
C SER A 350 3.29 9.56 -23.81
N PRO A 351 3.66 10.60 -24.58
CA PRO A 351 4.16 11.85 -24.01
C PRO A 351 3.07 12.71 -23.36
N SER A 352 1.78 12.38 -23.53
CA SER A 352 0.64 13.14 -23.00
C SER A 352 -0.29 12.26 -22.16
N ALA A 353 -0.76 12.77 -21.03
CA ALA A 353 -1.78 12.12 -20.20
C ALA A 353 -3.14 11.93 -20.88
N SER A 354 -3.41 12.65 -21.98
CA SER A 354 -4.64 12.51 -22.76
C SER A 354 -4.66 11.28 -23.68
N LEU A 355 -3.51 10.62 -23.85
CA LEU A 355 -3.34 9.45 -24.69
C LEU A 355 -2.68 8.40 -23.80
N THR A 356 -3.38 7.31 -23.51
CA THR A 356 -2.91 6.31 -22.54
C THR A 356 -2.69 4.96 -23.19
N SER A 357 -1.74 4.22 -22.64
CA SER A 357 -1.47 2.83 -23.01
C SER A 357 -2.21 1.93 -22.04
N ASN A 358 -3.26 1.26 -22.49
CA ASN A 358 -4.18 0.60 -21.57
C ASN A 358 -4.30 -0.90 -21.83
N LEU A 359 -4.38 -1.67 -20.75
CA LEU A 359 -4.96 -3.01 -20.77
C LEU A 359 -6.20 -3.00 -19.88
N ALA A 360 -7.32 -3.45 -20.43
CA ALA A 360 -8.56 -3.67 -19.69
C ALA A 360 -8.93 -5.16 -19.73
N ILE A 361 -9.06 -5.78 -18.55
CA ILE A 361 -9.72 -7.08 -18.38
C ILE A 361 -11.05 -6.82 -17.68
N THR A 362 -12.15 -7.28 -18.27
CA THR A 362 -13.51 -6.86 -17.89
C THR A 362 -14.51 -7.99 -18.12
N PRO A 363 -15.67 -8.01 -17.45
CA PRO A 363 -16.66 -9.05 -17.66
C PRO A 363 -17.18 -9.09 -19.10
N GLN A 364 -17.65 -10.26 -19.52
CA GLN A 364 -18.39 -10.40 -20.77
C GLN A 364 -19.61 -9.46 -20.75
N GLY A 365 -19.83 -8.75 -21.86
CA GLY A 365 -20.95 -7.81 -21.99
C GLY A 365 -20.68 -6.39 -21.47
N ALA A 366 -19.55 -6.13 -20.79
CA ALA A 366 -19.18 -4.77 -20.38
C ALA A 366 -18.90 -3.82 -21.58
N PHE A 367 -18.57 -4.39 -22.73
CA PHE A 367 -18.35 -3.68 -24.00
C PHE A 367 -19.30 -4.17 -25.07
N THR A 368 -19.97 -3.25 -25.74
CA THR A 368 -20.76 -3.52 -26.95
C THR A 368 -20.01 -3.06 -28.18
N PRO A 369 -19.51 -3.97 -29.04
CA PRO A 369 -18.85 -3.61 -30.29
C PRO A 369 -19.87 -3.18 -31.35
N LYS A 370 -19.51 -2.21 -32.19
CA LYS A 370 -20.34 -1.69 -33.29
C LYS A 370 -19.46 -1.43 -34.52
N SER A 371 -19.96 -1.78 -35.69
CA SER A 371 -19.43 -1.32 -36.98
C SER A 371 -20.43 -0.39 -37.65
N ASN A 372 -19.94 0.60 -38.38
CA ASN A 372 -20.80 1.43 -39.23
C ASN A 372 -21.15 0.75 -40.58
N ASP A 373 -20.51 -0.39 -40.89
CA ASP A 373 -20.66 -1.16 -42.13
C ASP A 373 -20.50 -0.34 -43.42
N GLN A 374 -19.81 0.81 -43.36
CA GLN A 374 -19.56 1.66 -44.51
C GLN A 374 -18.25 1.27 -45.17
N ILE A 375 -18.31 0.56 -46.31
CA ILE A 375 -17.11 0.02 -46.98
C ILE A 375 -16.05 1.08 -47.31
N LEU A 376 -16.44 2.31 -47.65
CA LEU A 376 -15.48 3.38 -47.99
C LEU A 376 -14.84 4.03 -46.76
N ASN A 377 -15.41 3.82 -45.57
CA ASN A 377 -14.95 4.42 -44.32
C ASN A 377 -15.36 3.50 -43.17
N LEU A 378 -14.71 2.34 -43.08
CA LEU A 378 -15.10 1.32 -42.12
C LEU A 378 -14.63 1.73 -40.73
N ILE A 379 -15.58 2.00 -39.83
CA ILE A 379 -15.29 2.47 -38.48
C ILE A 379 -15.86 1.48 -37.47
N TRP A 380 -15.01 1.07 -36.53
CA TRP A 380 -15.37 0.24 -35.40
C TRP A 380 -15.40 1.07 -34.11
N GLN A 381 -16.48 0.92 -33.35
CA GLN A 381 -16.76 1.69 -32.13
C GLN A 381 -17.19 0.77 -31.02
N HIS A 382 -16.96 1.21 -29.79
CA HIS A 382 -17.24 0.43 -28.59
C HIS A 382 -18.02 1.32 -27.62
N THR A 383 -19.04 0.75 -26.99
CA THR A 383 -19.76 1.43 -25.90
C THR A 383 -19.50 0.66 -24.61
N ILE A 384 -19.12 1.38 -23.53
CA ILE A 384 -19.00 0.81 -22.20
C ILE A 384 -20.39 0.82 -21.55
N ASN A 385 -20.83 -0.34 -21.08
CA ASN A 385 -22.11 -0.49 -20.39
C ASN A 385 -21.95 -0.20 -18.89
N ASP A 386 -22.88 0.55 -18.31
CA ASP A 386 -23.01 0.91 -16.89
C ASP A 386 -21.78 1.53 -16.19
N GLY A 387 -20.74 1.92 -16.93
CA GLY A 387 -19.50 2.48 -16.37
C GLY A 387 -18.49 1.38 -16.00
N PHE A 388 -17.21 1.61 -16.32
CA PHE A 388 -16.21 0.54 -16.36
C PHE A 388 -16.04 -0.25 -15.04
N PHE A 389 -15.96 0.42 -13.90
CA PHE A 389 -15.83 -0.21 -12.57
C PHE A 389 -17.17 -0.47 -11.87
N LEU A 390 -18.30 -0.25 -12.55
CA LEU A 390 -19.64 -0.39 -11.99
C LEU A 390 -20.45 -1.50 -12.68
N TYR A 391 -19.93 -2.06 -13.78
CA TYR A 391 -20.55 -3.18 -14.47
C TYR A 391 -20.44 -4.46 -13.63
N LYS A 392 -21.60 -5.04 -13.31
CA LYS A 392 -21.69 -6.25 -12.49
C LYS A 392 -21.63 -7.50 -13.37
N GLY A 393 -20.47 -8.15 -13.39
CA GLY A 393 -20.27 -9.44 -14.05
C GLY A 393 -18.97 -10.08 -13.55
N GLU A 394 -18.84 -11.40 -13.70
CA GLU A 394 -17.69 -12.12 -13.16
C GLU A 394 -16.50 -12.10 -14.13
N VAL A 395 -15.28 -12.16 -13.59
CA VAL A 395 -14.03 -12.41 -14.33
C VAL A 395 -13.23 -13.48 -13.60
N HIS A 396 -12.92 -14.57 -14.30
CA HIS A 396 -12.11 -15.68 -13.79
C HIS A 396 -10.87 -15.83 -14.67
N ILE A 397 -9.68 -15.77 -14.07
CA ILE A 397 -8.40 -16.00 -14.74
C ILE A 397 -7.84 -17.30 -14.17
N ASP A 398 -8.03 -18.38 -14.94
CA ASP A 398 -7.81 -19.74 -14.49
C ASP A 398 -6.55 -20.34 -15.11
N GLY A 399 -5.46 -20.35 -14.36
CA GLY A 399 -4.29 -21.17 -14.62
C GLY A 399 -4.47 -22.60 -14.14
N ALA A 400 -4.23 -23.58 -15.02
CA ALA A 400 -4.11 -24.97 -14.60
C ALA A 400 -2.69 -25.24 -14.06
N GLY A 401 -2.59 -25.88 -12.88
CA GLY A 401 -1.30 -26.22 -12.27
C GLY A 401 -0.48 -24.97 -11.93
N SER A 402 0.80 -24.95 -12.34
CA SER A 402 1.74 -23.86 -12.06
C SER A 402 1.83 -22.81 -13.18
N ALA A 403 0.89 -22.80 -14.14
CA ALA A 403 0.96 -21.92 -15.32
C ALA A 403 0.91 -20.43 -14.93
N PRO A 404 1.96 -19.63 -15.27
CA PRO A 404 2.02 -18.23 -14.85
C PRO A 404 1.14 -17.31 -15.71
N LEU A 405 0.69 -16.21 -15.11
CA LEU A 405 0.14 -15.04 -15.79
C LEU A 405 1.14 -13.89 -15.65
N SER A 406 1.61 -13.36 -16.77
CA SER A 406 2.49 -12.18 -16.82
C SER A 406 1.87 -11.07 -17.64
N VAL A 407 1.61 -9.93 -16.99
CA VAL A 407 1.01 -8.75 -17.61
C VAL A 407 1.96 -7.58 -17.44
N HIS A 408 2.33 -6.95 -18.56
CA HIS A 408 3.22 -5.80 -18.62
C HIS A 408 2.56 -4.66 -19.38
N VAL A 409 2.32 -3.55 -18.69
CA VAL A 409 1.72 -2.32 -19.22
C VAL A 409 2.64 -1.15 -18.85
N ASP A 410 3.90 -1.26 -19.28
CA ASP A 410 5.00 -0.39 -18.87
C ASP A 410 5.20 0.78 -19.87
N GLY A 411 5.46 1.96 -19.34
CA GLY A 411 5.64 3.24 -20.03
C GLY A 411 4.98 4.38 -19.26
N SER A 412 5.36 5.63 -19.53
CA SER A 412 4.64 6.80 -19.01
C SER A 412 3.20 6.86 -19.55
N ASN A 413 2.25 7.26 -18.71
CA ASN A 413 0.81 7.30 -19.05
C ASN A 413 0.20 5.91 -19.35
N SER A 414 0.71 4.85 -18.74
CA SER A 414 0.24 3.48 -18.95
C SER A 414 -0.64 2.99 -17.79
N ARG A 415 -1.73 2.29 -18.08
CA ARG A 415 -2.70 1.85 -17.06
C ARG A 415 -3.16 0.41 -17.28
N LEU A 416 -3.15 -0.37 -16.21
CA LEU A 416 -3.81 -1.67 -16.15
C LEU A 416 -5.12 -1.55 -15.37
N PHE A 417 -6.21 -1.99 -15.97
CA PHE A 417 -7.53 -2.06 -15.34
C PHE A 417 -8.04 -3.49 -15.36
N ILE A 418 -8.45 -4.01 -14.19
CA ILE A 418 -9.13 -5.31 -14.07
C ILE A 418 -10.41 -5.08 -13.28
N THR A 419 -11.56 -5.32 -13.89
CA THR A 419 -12.87 -5.08 -13.27
C THR A 419 -13.71 -6.35 -13.29
N GLY A 420 -14.59 -6.50 -12.30
CA GLY A 420 -15.47 -7.66 -12.16
C GLY A 420 -15.97 -7.85 -10.73
N TYR A 421 -17.04 -8.62 -10.59
CA TYR A 421 -17.69 -8.92 -9.33
C TYR A 421 -18.34 -10.31 -9.38
N PRO A 422 -17.61 -11.39 -8.98
CA PRO A 422 -16.23 -11.40 -8.47
C PRO A 422 -15.14 -11.38 -9.57
N ILE A 423 -13.90 -11.09 -9.15
CA ILE A 423 -12.64 -11.31 -9.86
C ILE A 423 -11.90 -12.47 -9.18
N LYS A 424 -11.54 -13.51 -9.93
CA LYS A 424 -10.81 -14.66 -9.41
C LYS A 424 -9.54 -14.92 -10.18
N PHE A 425 -8.44 -15.11 -9.46
CA PHE A 425 -7.19 -15.63 -9.99
C PHE A 425 -6.95 -17.02 -9.39
N ASN A 426 -6.77 -18.02 -10.25
CA ASN A 426 -6.44 -19.39 -9.88
C ASN A 426 -5.16 -19.83 -10.62
N GLY A 427 -4.32 -20.67 -10.01
CA GLY A 427 -3.24 -21.38 -10.72
C GLY A 427 -1.81 -20.94 -10.38
N GLY A 428 -0.98 -20.65 -11.39
CA GLY A 428 0.44 -20.35 -11.19
C GLY A 428 0.70 -18.94 -10.63
N LYS A 429 1.94 -18.48 -10.82
CA LYS A 429 2.40 -17.14 -10.43
C LYS A 429 1.61 -16.05 -11.18
N VAL A 430 1.25 -14.97 -10.49
CA VAL A 430 0.60 -13.80 -11.08
C VAL A 430 1.54 -12.59 -10.99
N THR A 431 1.90 -12.02 -12.14
CA THR A 431 2.71 -10.81 -12.23
C THR A 431 1.98 -9.75 -13.04
N LEU A 432 1.66 -8.63 -12.41
CA LEU A 432 1.03 -7.47 -13.02
C LEU A 432 1.96 -6.26 -12.86
N THR A 433 2.45 -5.68 -13.95
CA THR A 433 3.30 -4.49 -13.91
C THR A 433 2.74 -3.35 -14.75
N SER A 434 2.89 -2.14 -14.23
CA SER A 434 2.76 -0.91 -15.00
C SER A 434 3.79 0.09 -14.48
N LYS A 435 5.01 0.04 -15.02
CA LYS A 435 6.12 0.89 -14.61
C LYS A 435 6.28 2.07 -15.54
N GLY A 436 6.74 3.23 -15.08
CA GLY A 436 7.01 4.36 -15.98
C GLY A 436 7.61 5.56 -15.26
N ASP A 437 7.92 6.65 -15.98
CA ASP A 437 8.42 7.87 -15.34
C ASP A 437 7.28 8.70 -14.74
N THR A 438 6.12 8.76 -15.43
CA THR A 438 4.96 9.55 -15.01
C THR A 438 3.64 8.83 -15.25
N ASN A 439 2.62 9.14 -14.43
CA ASN A 439 1.21 8.79 -14.63
C ASN A 439 0.92 7.31 -15.00
N HIS A 440 1.56 6.36 -14.32
CA HIS A 440 1.34 4.92 -14.55
C HIS A 440 0.68 4.26 -13.34
N GLY A 441 0.06 3.08 -13.54
CA GLY A 441 -0.54 2.35 -12.41
C GLY A 441 -1.54 1.25 -12.76
N ILE A 442 -2.02 0.60 -11.71
CA ILE A 442 -2.85 -0.60 -11.76
C ILE A 442 -4.08 -0.37 -10.88
N THR A 443 -5.27 -0.65 -11.41
CA THR A 443 -6.52 -0.58 -10.65
C THR A 443 -7.31 -1.87 -10.84
N ILE A 444 -7.71 -2.50 -9.73
CA ILE A 444 -8.42 -3.78 -9.70
C ILE A 444 -9.67 -3.66 -8.82
N GLY A 445 -10.82 -4.14 -9.31
CA GLY A 445 -12.00 -4.38 -8.48
C GLY A 445 -13.31 -3.90 -9.07
N PHE A 446 -14.28 -3.57 -8.21
CA PHE A 446 -15.65 -3.20 -8.56
C PHE A 446 -16.14 -2.19 -7.54
N PHE A 447 -16.53 -0.99 -7.99
CA PHE A 447 -16.58 0.21 -7.13
C PHE A 447 -18.01 0.64 -6.78
N LYS A 448 -19.01 -0.15 -7.15
CA LYS A 448 -20.41 0.12 -6.79
C LYS A 448 -20.65 -0.39 -5.37
N THR A 449 -20.36 0.46 -4.39
CA THR A 449 -20.41 0.13 -2.95
C THR A 449 -21.79 -0.27 -2.45
N ASP A 450 -22.87 0.14 -3.12
CA ASP A 450 -24.24 -0.25 -2.76
C ASP A 450 -24.51 -1.75 -2.97
N ASP A 451 -23.65 -2.46 -3.72
CA ASP A 451 -23.75 -3.89 -3.97
C ASP A 451 -22.87 -4.73 -3.01
N TYR A 452 -22.16 -4.11 -2.06
CA TYR A 452 -21.25 -4.78 -1.13
C TYR A 452 -22.01 -5.45 0.02
N ASP A 453 -21.67 -6.71 0.32
CA ASP A 453 -22.26 -7.49 1.42
C ASP A 453 -21.23 -8.30 2.24
N GLY A 454 -19.94 -8.17 1.93
CA GLY A 454 -18.81 -8.85 2.53
C GLY A 454 -18.48 -10.22 1.91
N THR A 455 -19.17 -10.67 0.87
CA THR A 455 -19.12 -12.09 0.45
C THR A 455 -18.38 -12.37 -0.85
N GLN A 456 -18.32 -11.41 -1.79
CA GLN A 456 -17.74 -11.58 -3.11
C GLN A 456 -16.79 -10.43 -3.44
N GLY A 457 -15.90 -10.60 -4.42
CA GLY A 457 -14.98 -9.54 -4.81
C GLY A 457 -13.73 -10.12 -5.45
N LEU A 458 -12.55 -9.81 -4.94
CA LEU A 458 -11.27 -10.27 -5.44
C LEU A 458 -10.75 -11.47 -4.65
N SER A 459 -10.29 -12.50 -5.35
CA SER A 459 -9.61 -13.64 -4.73
C SER A 459 -8.37 -14.06 -5.53
N PHE A 460 -7.28 -14.30 -4.81
CA PHE A 460 -6.12 -15.06 -5.30
C PHE A 460 -6.18 -16.42 -4.62
N ASP A 461 -6.75 -17.41 -5.29
CA ASP A 461 -7.02 -18.74 -4.74
C ASP A 461 -6.00 -19.75 -5.30
N ASN A 462 -5.24 -20.42 -4.42
CA ASN A 462 -4.22 -21.41 -4.81
C ASN A 462 -3.22 -20.89 -5.85
N THR A 463 -2.94 -19.59 -5.84
CA THR A 463 -1.97 -18.99 -6.74
C THR A 463 -0.54 -19.25 -6.25
N GLY A 464 0.41 -19.25 -7.18
CA GLY A 464 1.82 -19.01 -6.84
C GLY A 464 2.01 -17.59 -6.29
N LYS A 465 3.25 -17.07 -6.33
CA LYS A 465 3.51 -15.68 -5.92
C LYS A 465 2.66 -14.68 -6.72
N VAL A 466 2.15 -13.66 -6.02
CA VAL A 466 1.37 -12.56 -6.58
C VAL A 466 2.18 -11.28 -6.45
N LYS A 467 2.49 -10.66 -7.60
CA LYS A 467 3.20 -9.40 -7.67
C LYS A 467 2.38 -8.39 -8.46
N ILE A 468 2.02 -7.29 -7.82
CA ILE A 468 1.33 -6.15 -8.45
C ILE A 468 2.19 -4.92 -8.24
N SER A 469 2.77 -4.39 -9.33
CA SER A 469 3.82 -3.38 -9.26
C SER A 469 3.57 -2.21 -10.20
N ALA A 470 3.38 -1.03 -9.62
CA ALA A 470 3.41 0.25 -10.32
C ALA A 470 4.66 1.05 -9.91
N ASN A 471 5.83 0.41 -9.95
CA ASN A 471 7.08 1.09 -9.59
C ASN A 471 7.47 2.11 -10.65
N GLY A 472 8.17 3.17 -10.23
CA GLY A 472 8.80 4.10 -11.15
C GLY A 472 9.83 3.40 -12.04
N GLU A 473 10.03 3.95 -13.23
CA GLU A 473 11.13 3.65 -14.13
C GLU A 473 11.76 4.99 -14.53
N ASN A 474 12.94 5.29 -13.97
CA ASN A 474 13.55 6.62 -13.98
C ASN A 474 12.68 7.74 -13.37
N GLY A 475 11.64 7.38 -12.63
CA GLY A 475 10.64 8.32 -12.10
C GLY A 475 10.08 7.96 -10.73
N ALA A 476 8.97 8.61 -10.40
CA ALA A 476 8.26 8.38 -9.14
C ALA A 476 7.39 7.12 -9.23
N GLY A 477 7.04 6.52 -8.10
CA GLY A 477 6.09 5.43 -8.06
C GLY A 477 4.69 5.85 -8.57
N GLY A 478 4.01 4.91 -9.22
CA GLY A 478 2.67 5.06 -9.76
C GLY A 478 1.57 4.88 -8.72
N ASN A 479 0.44 4.31 -9.14
CA ASN A 479 -0.68 3.97 -8.27
C ASN A 479 -1.01 2.48 -8.38
N VAL A 480 -1.16 1.79 -7.25
CA VAL A 480 -1.83 0.49 -7.14
C VAL A 480 -3.09 0.69 -6.31
N GLN A 481 -4.26 0.40 -6.88
CA GLN A 481 -5.54 0.47 -6.17
C GLN A 481 -6.29 -0.85 -6.32
N ILE A 482 -6.65 -1.46 -5.19
CA ILE A 482 -7.55 -2.59 -5.12
C ILE A 482 -8.77 -2.14 -4.32
N GLN A 483 -9.95 -2.18 -4.93
CA GLN A 483 -11.20 -1.80 -4.27
C GLN A 483 -12.36 -2.68 -4.72
N THR A 484 -12.93 -3.43 -3.79
CA THR A 484 -14.10 -4.31 -4.02
C THR A 484 -14.75 -4.62 -2.67
N ASP A 485 -15.75 -5.49 -2.64
CA ASP A 485 -16.44 -5.87 -1.40
C ASP A 485 -15.55 -6.78 -0.52
N LYS A 486 -15.26 -8.01 -0.96
CA LYS A 486 -14.33 -8.94 -0.31
C LYS A 486 -13.00 -9.05 -1.07
N ILE A 487 -11.87 -9.02 -0.36
CA ILE A 487 -10.53 -9.27 -0.90
C ILE A 487 -9.93 -10.45 -0.13
N ALA A 488 -9.55 -11.52 -0.83
CA ALA A 488 -8.91 -12.70 -0.24
C ALA A 488 -7.53 -12.95 -0.85
N PHE A 489 -6.49 -12.88 -0.01
CA PHE A 489 -5.12 -13.22 -0.36
C PHE A 489 -4.79 -14.65 0.11
N LYS A 490 -4.91 -15.63 -0.79
CA LYS A 490 -4.59 -17.05 -0.52
C LYS A 490 -3.53 -17.57 -1.49
N ALA A 491 -2.41 -16.85 -1.54
CA ALA A 491 -1.24 -17.23 -2.31
C ALA A 491 -0.29 -18.06 -1.43
N ASN A 492 0.20 -19.19 -1.91
CA ASN A 492 1.08 -20.05 -1.11
C ASN A 492 2.24 -20.53 -1.99
N ALA A 493 3.40 -19.87 -1.89
CA ALA A 493 4.56 -20.18 -2.72
C ALA A 493 5.86 -20.07 -1.92
N THR A 494 6.48 -21.22 -1.63
CA THR A 494 7.77 -21.25 -0.95
C THR A 494 8.93 -20.87 -1.87
N GLY A 495 9.78 -19.91 -1.46
CA GLY A 495 11.11 -19.67 -2.03
C GLY A 495 11.27 -18.34 -2.78
N ALA A 496 12.51 -18.03 -3.19
CA ALA A 496 12.81 -16.91 -4.08
C ALA A 496 12.39 -17.26 -5.51
N ASP A 497 11.83 -16.29 -6.23
CA ASP A 497 11.60 -16.37 -7.66
C ASP A 497 12.93 -16.25 -8.40
N PRO A 498 13.44 -17.34 -9.01
CA PRO A 498 14.74 -17.31 -9.68
C PRO A 498 14.76 -16.40 -10.91
N ASP A 499 13.59 -16.04 -11.45
CA ASP A 499 13.44 -15.21 -12.65
C ASP A 499 13.24 -13.71 -12.33
N ASP A 500 13.13 -13.33 -11.05
CA ASP A 500 13.02 -11.93 -10.62
C ASP A 500 14.14 -11.56 -9.63
N PRO A 501 15.22 -10.90 -10.09
CA PRO A 501 16.33 -10.49 -9.22
C PRO A 501 15.91 -9.43 -8.17
N ASN A 502 14.70 -8.86 -8.29
CA ASN A 502 14.10 -7.95 -7.32
C ASN A 502 12.91 -8.58 -6.58
N ASP A 503 12.83 -9.91 -6.58
CA ASP A 503 11.86 -10.64 -5.78
C ASP A 503 12.09 -10.35 -4.30
N ASP A 504 11.00 -10.28 -3.55
CA ASP A 504 11.04 -10.23 -2.10
C ASP A 504 10.73 -11.65 -1.63
N PRO A 505 11.76 -12.51 -1.43
CA PRO A 505 11.56 -13.94 -1.21
C PRO A 505 10.77 -14.24 0.07
N ALA A 506 10.63 -13.25 0.96
CA ALA A 506 9.91 -13.32 2.21
C ALA A 506 8.38 -13.14 2.08
N PHE A 507 7.87 -12.75 0.92
CA PHE A 507 6.44 -12.45 0.73
C PHE A 507 5.84 -13.18 -0.47
N ASP A 508 4.64 -13.75 -0.28
CA ASP A 508 3.84 -14.40 -1.33
C ASP A 508 3.05 -13.36 -2.13
N VAL A 509 2.57 -12.30 -1.47
CA VAL A 509 1.81 -11.22 -2.09
C VAL A 509 2.54 -9.90 -1.91
N VAL A 510 2.90 -9.24 -3.01
CA VAL A 510 3.58 -7.94 -3.00
C VAL A 510 2.82 -6.93 -3.84
N LEU A 511 2.28 -5.91 -3.19
CA LEU A 511 1.69 -4.72 -3.81
C LEU A 511 2.68 -3.57 -3.65
N LYS A 512 3.24 -3.07 -4.76
CA LYS A 512 4.28 -2.03 -4.68
C LYS A 512 4.11 -0.90 -5.69
N ALA A 513 4.35 0.33 -5.23
CA ALA A 513 4.41 1.53 -6.03
C ALA A 513 5.64 2.35 -5.62
N ASN A 514 6.82 1.73 -5.64
CA ASN A 514 8.05 2.39 -5.19
C ASN A 514 8.61 3.35 -6.25
N GLY A 515 9.27 4.42 -5.81
CA GLY A 515 10.09 5.26 -6.69
C GLY A 515 11.36 4.53 -7.16
N ASP A 516 11.89 4.95 -8.31
CA ASP A 516 13.18 4.47 -8.80
C ASP A 516 14.29 5.48 -8.50
N THR A 517 14.16 6.70 -9.06
CA THR A 517 15.04 7.84 -8.80
C THR A 517 14.35 8.99 -8.06
N LYS A 518 13.02 8.91 -7.87
CA LYS A 518 12.18 9.97 -7.29
C LYS A 518 11.30 9.43 -6.15
N ASP A 519 10.24 10.16 -5.85
CA ASP A 519 9.27 9.89 -4.79
C ASP A 519 8.56 8.53 -4.92
N GLY A 520 8.05 8.03 -3.79
CA GLY A 520 7.13 6.90 -3.75
C GLY A 520 5.76 7.22 -4.36
N GLY A 521 5.04 6.17 -4.73
CA GLY A 521 3.70 6.22 -5.31
C GLY A 521 2.59 6.11 -4.26
N THR A 522 1.48 5.46 -4.65
CA THR A 522 0.37 5.12 -3.75
C THR A 522 0.01 3.64 -3.87
N VAL A 523 -0.25 2.99 -2.73
CA VAL A 523 -0.87 1.66 -2.65
C VAL A 523 -2.14 1.77 -1.81
N THR A 524 -3.29 1.47 -2.39
CA THR A 524 -4.60 1.49 -1.72
C THR A 524 -5.24 0.11 -1.79
N VAL A 525 -5.60 -0.44 -0.64
CA VAL A 525 -6.43 -1.64 -0.50
C VAL A 525 -7.67 -1.25 0.30
N PHE A 526 -8.84 -1.40 -0.32
CA PHE A 526 -10.12 -1.06 0.27
C PHE A 526 -11.10 -2.21 0.04
N GLY A 527 -11.64 -2.79 1.11
CA GLY A 527 -12.81 -3.64 1.00
C GLY A 527 -13.58 -3.72 2.29
N ASP A 528 -14.82 -4.20 2.23
CA ASP A 528 -15.67 -4.46 3.40
C ASP A 528 -15.18 -5.68 4.19
N SER A 529 -14.45 -6.58 3.53
CA SER A 529 -13.75 -7.72 4.13
C SER A 529 -12.41 -7.99 3.43
N VAL A 530 -11.28 -7.78 4.11
CA VAL A 530 -9.92 -8.13 3.62
C VAL A 530 -9.32 -9.28 4.43
N GLU A 531 -9.18 -10.45 3.80
CA GLU A 531 -8.67 -11.70 4.39
C GLU A 531 -7.29 -12.06 3.85
N ILE A 532 -6.46 -12.66 4.69
CA ILE A 532 -5.18 -13.28 4.35
C ILE A 532 -5.14 -14.71 4.89
N ASP A 533 -4.66 -15.65 4.08
CA ASP A 533 -4.49 -17.05 4.52
C ASP A 533 -3.34 -17.17 5.53
N GLN A 534 -3.44 -18.14 6.45
CA GLN A 534 -2.48 -18.33 7.54
C GLN A 534 -1.06 -18.64 7.07
N LEU A 535 -0.90 -19.13 5.83
CA LEU A 535 0.40 -19.43 5.25
C LEU A 535 0.90 -18.32 4.31
N THR A 536 0.09 -17.30 4.05
CA THR A 536 0.43 -16.20 3.12
C THR A 536 1.10 -15.07 3.88
N ASN A 537 2.24 -14.60 3.37
CA ASN A 537 2.90 -13.36 3.80
C ASN A 537 2.59 -12.25 2.79
N ALA A 538 2.09 -11.09 3.23
CA ALA A 538 1.78 -9.98 2.33
C ALA A 538 2.56 -8.69 2.66
N LYS A 539 2.94 -7.94 1.63
CA LYS A 539 3.61 -6.63 1.75
C LYS A 539 2.98 -5.57 0.86
N LEU A 540 2.66 -4.42 1.44
CA LEU A 540 2.23 -3.22 0.76
C LEU A 540 3.33 -2.16 0.90
N ALA A 541 3.88 -1.69 -0.22
CA ALA A 541 5.03 -0.79 -0.23
C ALA A 541 4.85 0.39 -1.20
N ALA A 542 5.08 1.60 -0.70
CA ALA A 542 5.17 2.82 -1.50
C ALA A 542 6.41 3.63 -1.06
N ASP A 543 7.54 2.94 -1.00
CA ASP A 543 8.83 3.53 -0.64
C ASP A 543 9.33 4.47 -1.76
N ALA A 544 10.09 5.50 -1.41
CA ALA A 544 10.83 6.27 -2.39
C ALA A 544 12.03 5.47 -2.98
N ALA A 545 12.72 6.09 -3.93
CA ALA A 545 13.94 5.58 -4.56
C ALA A 545 14.91 4.91 -3.58
N PHE A 546 15.22 3.63 -3.80
CA PHE A 546 16.22 2.91 -3.00
C PHE A 546 17.63 3.50 -3.15
N ASN A 547 17.96 4.09 -4.30
CA ASN A 547 19.24 4.77 -4.54
C ASN A 547 18.96 6.23 -4.97
N GLY A 548 18.35 7.03 -4.10
CA GLY A 548 18.05 8.42 -4.42
C GLY A 548 17.47 9.24 -3.27
N THR A 549 17.01 10.45 -3.62
CA THR A 549 16.61 11.51 -2.68
C THR A 549 15.09 11.69 -2.53
N GLY A 550 14.28 10.73 -3.01
CA GLY A 550 12.83 10.86 -3.10
C GLY A 550 12.10 10.78 -1.75
N ASN A 551 10.90 11.33 -1.67
CA ASN A 551 10.03 11.31 -0.50
C ASN A 551 8.89 10.28 -0.64
N GLY A 552 8.39 9.77 0.48
CA GLY A 552 7.08 9.12 0.51
C GLY A 552 5.93 10.15 0.44
N LYS A 553 4.78 9.75 -0.12
CA LYS A 553 3.59 10.64 -0.16
C LYS A 553 2.95 10.80 1.21
N THR A 554 2.50 12.01 1.53
CA THR A 554 1.98 12.39 2.86
C THR A 554 0.49 12.77 2.89
N GLY A 555 -0.24 12.51 1.81
CA GLY A 555 -1.68 12.83 1.71
C GLY A 555 -2.50 12.17 2.82
N THR A 556 -3.54 12.85 3.28
CA THR A 556 -4.30 12.48 4.49
C THR A 556 -5.49 11.55 4.23
N THR A 557 -5.74 11.19 2.97
CA THR A 557 -6.87 10.36 2.54
C THR A 557 -6.39 9.19 1.68
N CYS A 558 -7.19 8.12 1.59
CA CYS A 558 -6.92 7.06 0.62
C CYS A 558 -6.81 7.63 -0.80
N GLY A 559 -5.90 7.06 -1.60
CA GLY A 559 -5.53 7.58 -2.93
C GLY A 559 -4.54 8.74 -2.93
N THR A 560 -4.24 9.36 -1.78
CA THR A 560 -3.21 10.40 -1.64
C THR A 560 -2.14 10.08 -0.60
N ALA A 561 -2.44 9.24 0.40
CA ALA A 561 -1.46 8.61 1.28
C ALA A 561 -0.58 7.62 0.50
N ALA A 562 0.67 7.42 0.96
CA ALA A 562 1.57 6.45 0.34
C ALA A 562 1.01 5.02 0.44
N VAL A 563 0.50 4.64 1.61
CA VAL A 563 -0.23 3.37 1.81
C VAL A 563 -1.56 3.66 2.51
N CYS A 564 -2.65 3.13 1.97
CA CYS A 564 -3.97 3.11 2.59
C CYS A 564 -4.50 1.68 2.65
N PHE A 565 -4.82 1.19 3.84
CA PHE A 565 -5.41 -0.12 4.07
C PHE A 565 -6.71 0.05 4.84
N VAL A 566 -7.83 -0.28 4.21
CA VAL A 566 -9.17 -0.18 4.81
C VAL A 566 -9.87 -1.52 4.73
N ASN A 567 -10.29 -2.02 5.89
CA ASN A 567 -11.06 -3.25 6.03
C ASN A 567 -12.40 -2.95 6.73
N GLY A 568 -13.53 -2.99 6.02
CA GLY A 568 -14.83 -2.54 6.52
C GLY A 568 -15.42 -3.39 7.64
N ALA A 569 -16.76 -3.47 7.70
CA ALA A 569 -17.46 -3.87 8.92
C ALA A 569 -17.45 -5.38 9.24
N GLN A 570 -17.03 -6.26 8.32
CA GLN A 570 -17.29 -7.69 8.40
C GLN A 570 -16.17 -8.52 9.06
N LEU A 571 -14.95 -8.01 9.17
CA LEU A 571 -13.84 -8.68 9.86
C LEU A 571 -13.50 -8.01 11.19
N GLN A 572 -13.11 -8.82 12.19
CA GLN A 572 -12.78 -8.34 13.52
C GLN A 572 -11.31 -7.97 13.69
N THR A 573 -10.39 -8.42 12.83
CA THR A 573 -8.95 -8.17 12.99
C THR A 573 -8.22 -7.80 11.69
N ILE A 574 -7.20 -6.95 11.83
CA ILE A 574 -6.16 -6.68 10.82
C ILE A 574 -4.83 -7.03 11.47
N ASP A 575 -4.20 -8.11 11.01
CA ASP A 575 -2.95 -8.61 11.56
C ASP A 575 -1.74 -8.05 10.79
N LEU A 576 -0.90 -7.25 11.47
CA LEU A 576 0.24 -6.56 10.88
C LEU A 576 1.58 -7.08 11.44
N GLY A 577 2.50 -7.39 10.53
CA GLY A 577 3.81 -7.96 10.86
C GLY A 577 4.51 -8.55 9.63
N THR A 578 5.44 -9.47 9.86
CA THR A 578 6.33 -10.05 8.84
C THR A 578 6.14 -11.55 8.65
N ASP A 579 5.34 -12.17 9.50
CA ASP A 579 5.17 -13.62 9.54
C ASP A 579 3.92 -14.05 8.75
N PRO A 580 3.72 -15.36 8.51
CA PRO A 580 2.51 -15.88 7.87
C PRO A 580 1.21 -15.44 8.51
N GLY A 581 0.24 -15.09 7.65
CA GLY A 581 -1.05 -14.54 8.05
C GLY A 581 -1.03 -13.04 8.38
N GLN A 582 0.04 -12.31 8.04
CA GLN A 582 0.20 -10.89 8.41
C GLN A 582 0.53 -9.99 7.20
N PHE A 583 0.20 -8.70 7.33
CA PHE A 583 0.57 -7.66 6.38
C PHE A 583 1.72 -6.78 6.89
N LYS A 584 2.76 -6.60 6.06
CA LYS A 584 3.79 -5.58 6.25
C LYS A 584 3.48 -4.32 5.44
N LEU A 585 3.56 -3.16 6.07
CA LEU A 585 3.29 -1.86 5.42
C LEU A 585 4.54 -0.97 5.41
N THR A 586 4.95 -0.46 4.25
CA THR A 586 6.12 0.44 4.14
C THR A 586 5.89 1.67 3.26
N ALA A 587 6.41 2.81 3.70
CA ALA A 587 6.41 4.09 2.98
C ALA A 587 7.66 4.90 3.34
N ARG A 588 8.85 4.33 3.09
CA ARG A 588 10.13 4.91 3.52
C ARG A 588 10.63 6.02 2.59
N GLY A 589 11.43 6.92 3.15
CA GLY A 589 12.22 7.89 2.38
C GLY A 589 13.37 7.24 1.60
N GLY A 590 13.95 7.98 0.65
CA GLY A 590 15.07 7.52 -0.17
C GLY A 590 16.37 7.35 0.63
N ASN A 591 17.18 6.34 0.28
CA ASN A 591 18.36 5.98 1.09
C ASN A 591 19.53 6.96 1.01
N ASP A 592 19.51 7.94 0.10
CA ASP A 592 20.50 9.03 0.11
C ASP A 592 19.98 10.23 0.92
N SER A 593 18.69 10.53 0.76
CA SER A 593 17.91 11.46 1.56
C SER A 593 16.42 11.30 1.24
N GLY A 594 15.53 11.92 2.01
CA GLY A 594 14.11 12.00 1.71
C GLY A 594 13.22 11.61 2.86
N ASN A 595 12.06 12.23 2.93
CA ASN A 595 11.12 12.10 4.03
C ASN A 595 10.32 10.81 3.93
N GLY A 596 9.95 10.25 5.09
CA GLY A 596 8.97 9.19 5.18
C GLY A 596 7.58 9.60 4.69
N GLY A 597 6.80 8.65 4.20
CA GLY A 597 5.43 8.85 3.73
C GLY A 597 4.37 8.69 4.82
N ARG A 598 3.11 8.64 4.41
CA ARG A 598 1.94 8.40 5.28
C ARG A 598 1.35 7.02 5.05
N ILE A 599 1.15 6.28 6.12
CA ILE A 599 0.47 4.98 6.16
C ILE A 599 -0.81 5.13 6.97
N LEU A 600 -1.96 4.83 6.35
CA LEU A 600 -3.27 4.84 7.00
C LEU A 600 -3.81 3.41 7.05
N VAL A 601 -4.14 2.95 8.25
CA VAL A 601 -4.82 1.67 8.49
C VAL A 601 -6.13 1.96 9.20
N ALA A 602 -7.25 1.51 8.64
CA ALA A 602 -8.57 1.71 9.22
C ALA A 602 -9.41 0.45 9.07
N GLY A 603 -10.39 0.29 9.95
CA GLY A 603 -11.46 -0.65 9.74
C GLY A 603 -12.80 -0.24 10.33
N GLY A 604 -13.80 -1.11 10.16
CA GLY A 604 -15.17 -0.89 10.64
C GLY A 604 -15.29 -0.83 12.17
N PRO A 605 -16.49 -0.53 12.72
CA PRO A 605 -16.72 -0.22 14.14
C PRO A 605 -16.29 -1.27 15.18
N ASN A 606 -15.93 -2.49 14.75
CA ASN A 606 -15.49 -3.58 15.62
C ASN A 606 -14.13 -4.18 15.20
N THR A 607 -13.38 -3.48 14.34
CA THR A 607 -12.10 -3.97 13.84
C THR A 607 -10.98 -3.66 14.83
N THR A 608 -10.13 -4.66 15.07
CA THR A 608 -8.92 -4.55 15.88
C THR A 608 -7.67 -4.65 15.01
N ILE A 609 -6.79 -3.66 15.06
CA ILE A 609 -5.47 -3.71 14.44
C ILE A 609 -4.51 -4.39 15.42
N LYS A 610 -3.97 -5.55 15.03
CA LYS A 610 -2.99 -6.31 15.81
C LYS A 610 -1.59 -6.08 15.27
N LEU A 611 -0.66 -5.72 16.15
CA LEU A 611 0.76 -5.56 15.83
C LEU A 611 1.56 -6.74 16.40
N HIS A 612 2.28 -7.43 15.52
CA HIS A 612 3.00 -8.66 15.87
C HIS A 612 4.53 -8.45 15.90
N THR A 613 5.17 -8.07 14.79
CA THR A 613 6.64 -8.11 14.69
C THR A 613 7.29 -6.73 14.50
N GLU A 614 8.61 -6.65 14.76
CA GLU A 614 9.38 -5.42 14.55
C GLU A 614 9.26 -4.93 13.11
N GLY A 615 8.90 -3.65 12.95
CA GLY A 615 8.75 -3.02 11.64
C GLY A 615 7.56 -3.55 10.82
N ALA A 616 6.52 -4.04 11.50
CA ALA A 616 5.20 -4.30 10.90
C ALA A 616 4.72 -3.11 10.05
N ILE A 617 4.94 -1.89 10.57
CA ILE A 617 4.69 -0.64 9.85
C ILE A 617 5.98 0.19 9.84
N ASN A 618 6.39 0.67 8.66
CA ASN A 618 7.59 1.50 8.53
C ASN A 618 7.42 2.66 7.53
N ALA A 619 7.28 3.86 8.08
CA ALA A 619 7.23 5.14 7.39
C ALA A 619 8.44 6.03 7.74
N SER A 620 9.61 5.46 8.05
CA SER A 620 10.78 6.25 8.44
C SER A 620 11.50 6.91 7.26
N ALA A 621 12.21 8.01 7.55
CA ALA A 621 13.37 8.40 6.76
C ALA A 621 14.50 7.37 6.92
N THR A 622 15.36 7.26 5.92
CA THR A 622 16.43 6.24 5.88
C THR A 622 17.83 6.85 5.88
N ALA A 623 17.98 8.11 5.45
CA ALA A 623 19.25 8.82 5.44
C ALA A 623 19.11 10.35 5.34
N GLY A 624 20.25 11.05 5.49
CA GLY A 624 20.34 12.51 5.41
C GLY A 624 19.60 13.22 6.54
N ASP A 625 19.39 14.53 6.38
CA ASP A 625 18.61 15.37 7.30
C ASP A 625 17.13 15.36 6.90
N SER A 626 16.45 14.24 7.15
CA SER A 626 15.13 13.96 6.57
C SER A 626 14.09 13.65 7.63
N ASN A 627 12.86 14.08 7.38
CA ASN A 627 11.76 13.96 8.32
C ASN A 627 11.17 12.54 8.34
N GLY A 628 10.80 12.07 9.53
CA GLY A 628 9.97 10.87 9.68
C GLY A 628 8.58 11.05 9.05
N GLY A 629 7.94 9.92 8.76
CA GLY A 629 6.60 9.88 8.16
C GLY A 629 5.46 9.93 9.17
N PHE A 630 4.28 9.54 8.69
CA PHE A 630 3.03 9.55 9.45
C PHE A 630 2.41 8.16 9.46
N VAL A 631 1.96 7.68 10.61
CA VAL A 631 1.23 6.42 10.75
C VAL A 631 -0.08 6.68 11.47
N ASP A 632 -1.20 6.35 10.85
CA ASP A 632 -2.53 6.47 11.44
C ASP A 632 -3.20 5.10 11.55
N LEU A 633 -3.50 4.70 12.78
CA LEU A 633 -4.22 3.48 13.14
C LEU A 633 -5.61 3.85 13.61
N LEU A 634 -6.55 3.89 12.66
CA LEU A 634 -7.87 4.48 12.83
C LEU A 634 -8.92 3.50 13.39
N SER A 635 -8.49 2.48 14.13
CA SER A 635 -9.35 1.50 14.81
C SER A 635 -8.72 1.07 16.14
N THR A 636 -9.40 0.20 16.89
CA THR A 636 -8.85 -0.30 18.16
C THR A 636 -7.54 -1.03 17.90
N MET A 637 -6.48 -0.71 18.63
CA MET A 637 -5.17 -1.34 18.45
C MET A 637 -4.84 -2.26 19.61
N VAL A 638 -4.28 -3.43 19.30
CA VAL A 638 -3.73 -4.40 20.26
C VAL A 638 -2.31 -4.76 19.85
N VAL A 639 -1.38 -4.76 20.80
CA VAL A 639 -0.06 -5.36 20.61
C VAL A 639 -0.19 -6.81 21.02
N ASP A 640 -0.05 -7.74 20.07
CA ASP A 640 -0.22 -9.15 20.38
C ASP A 640 0.95 -9.59 21.27
N LYS A 641 0.63 -10.25 22.39
CA LYS A 641 1.65 -10.83 23.27
C LYS A 641 1.75 -12.30 22.87
N PRO A 642 2.95 -12.84 22.64
CA PRO A 642 3.08 -14.23 22.24
C PRO A 642 2.37 -15.16 23.24
N LEU A 643 1.85 -16.27 22.72
CA LEU A 643 1.42 -17.41 23.52
C LEU A 643 2.58 -17.83 24.45
N GLU A 644 2.26 -18.28 25.66
CA GLU A 644 3.17 -18.49 26.82
C GLU A 644 4.45 -19.34 26.56
N ASN A 645 4.66 -19.87 25.36
CA ASN A 645 5.79 -20.74 24.98
C ASN A 645 6.79 -20.13 23.96
N GLU A 646 6.59 -18.91 23.45
CA GLU A 646 7.59 -18.25 22.59
C GLU A 646 8.58 -17.41 23.40
N THR A 647 9.85 -17.83 23.39
CA THR A 647 10.89 -17.30 24.28
C THR A 647 11.53 -15.98 23.83
N VAL A 648 11.23 -15.46 22.63
CA VAL A 648 11.89 -14.25 22.09
C VAL A 648 10.90 -13.38 21.31
N PHE A 649 9.98 -12.72 22.01
CA PHE A 649 9.24 -11.58 21.45
C PHE A 649 9.95 -10.29 21.85
N SER A 650 10.35 -9.49 20.87
CA SER A 650 10.73 -8.11 21.12
C SER A 650 9.56 -7.23 20.71
N GLU A 651 8.88 -6.62 21.67
CA GLU A 651 7.91 -5.49 21.50
C GLU A 651 8.55 -4.25 20.83
N LYS A 652 9.68 -4.41 20.16
CA LYS A 652 10.60 -3.37 19.78
C LYS A 652 10.29 -2.89 18.37
N ASN A 653 10.02 -1.61 18.29
CA ASN A 653 9.83 -0.80 17.09
C ASN A 653 8.83 -1.44 16.10
N LEU A 654 7.65 -1.83 16.60
CA LEU A 654 6.57 -2.39 15.79
C LEU A 654 6.10 -1.38 14.72
N VAL A 655 6.01 -0.11 15.13
CA VAL A 655 5.69 1.04 14.28
C VAL A 655 6.90 1.96 14.22
N LYS A 656 7.44 2.17 13.02
CA LYS A 656 8.58 3.06 12.76
C LYS A 656 8.13 4.23 11.91
N ALA A 657 8.37 5.45 12.38
CA ALA A 657 8.18 6.69 11.62
C ALA A 657 9.29 7.68 11.98
N LYS A 658 10.52 7.19 12.08
CA LYS A 658 11.67 7.94 12.59
C LYS A 658 12.24 8.93 11.56
N GLY A 659 12.73 10.07 12.04
CA GLY A 659 13.55 11.02 11.28
C GLY A 659 15.05 10.71 11.35
N THR A 660 15.83 11.27 10.43
CA THR A 660 17.30 11.09 10.39
C THR A 660 18.01 12.44 10.33
N GLY A 661 19.25 12.48 10.82
CA GLY A 661 20.03 13.72 10.85
C GLY A 661 19.29 14.83 11.57
N ASP A 662 19.37 16.06 11.07
CA ASP A 662 18.66 17.23 11.60
C ASP A 662 17.16 17.28 11.22
N GLY A 663 16.64 16.25 10.54
CA GLY A 663 15.22 16.13 10.19
C GLY A 663 14.33 15.86 11.40
N ASN A 664 13.08 16.30 11.32
CA ASN A 664 12.07 16.10 12.36
C ASN A 664 11.74 14.61 12.54
N GLY A 665 11.43 14.21 13.77
CA GLY A 665 10.78 12.93 14.01
C GLY A 665 9.40 12.86 13.34
N GLY A 666 8.86 11.65 13.22
CA GLY A 666 7.54 11.45 12.61
C GLY A 666 6.41 11.44 13.64
N MET A 667 5.25 10.97 13.17
CA MET A 667 4.01 10.97 13.92
C MET A 667 3.32 9.61 13.85
N ALA A 668 2.85 9.12 15.00
CA ALA A 668 1.99 7.94 15.09
C ALA A 668 0.69 8.27 15.85
N THR A 669 -0.45 7.88 15.28
CA THR A 669 -1.79 8.08 15.86
C THR A 669 -2.48 6.73 16.04
N ALA A 670 -3.06 6.48 17.21
CA ALA A 670 -3.94 5.32 17.46
C ALA A 670 -5.11 5.68 18.40
N PHE A 671 -6.28 5.09 18.19
CA PHE A 671 -7.48 5.33 19.03
C PHE A 671 -7.58 4.39 20.23
N THR A 672 -6.46 3.89 20.74
CA THR A 672 -6.45 3.00 21.90
C THR A 672 -5.26 3.29 22.77
N ALA A 673 -5.51 3.28 24.08
CA ALA A 673 -4.50 3.38 25.10
C ALA A 673 -3.77 2.04 25.24
N ILE A 674 -2.47 2.05 25.51
CA ILE A 674 -1.62 0.85 25.40
C ILE A 674 -1.16 0.38 26.78
N GLU A 675 -1.44 -0.88 27.11
CA GLU A 675 -1.04 -1.54 28.37
C GLU A 675 0.39 -2.12 28.33
N THR A 676 1.22 -1.69 27.39
CA THR A 676 2.63 -2.09 27.20
C THR A 676 3.55 -0.86 27.05
N ASP A 677 4.85 -1.07 26.88
CA ASP A 677 5.87 -0.04 26.72
C ASP A 677 5.67 0.75 25.40
N VAL A 678 4.98 1.90 25.50
CA VAL A 678 4.62 2.77 24.36
C VAL A 678 5.83 3.15 23.51
N LEU A 679 6.99 3.42 24.15
CA LEU A 679 8.21 3.88 23.47
C LEU A 679 9.04 2.72 22.90
N ARG A 680 8.63 1.47 23.16
CA ARG A 680 9.08 0.31 22.39
C ARG A 680 8.17 0.03 21.21
N VAL A 681 6.87 0.25 21.34
CA VAL A 681 5.94 0.05 20.21
C VAL A 681 6.20 1.07 19.10
N PHE A 682 6.33 2.35 19.45
CA PHE A 682 6.51 3.44 18.51
C PHE A 682 7.93 4.00 18.53
N ASP A 683 8.60 3.91 17.38
CA ASP A 683 9.88 4.55 17.09
C ASP A 683 9.63 5.73 16.15
N VAL A 684 9.33 6.90 16.73
CA VAL A 684 9.00 8.15 16.00
C VAL A 684 10.06 9.24 16.18
N ASP A 685 11.11 8.94 16.96
CA ASP A 685 12.12 9.91 17.34
C ASP A 685 12.99 10.31 16.13
N THR A 686 13.89 11.28 16.29
CA THR A 686 14.96 11.57 15.31
C THR A 686 16.35 11.28 15.90
N ASP A 687 17.32 11.05 15.02
CA ASP A 687 18.73 10.83 15.42
C ASP A 687 19.42 12.09 15.96
N SER A 688 18.90 13.29 15.69
CA SER A 688 19.51 14.55 16.11
C SER A 688 18.64 15.38 17.05
N LEU A 689 19.27 15.85 18.12
CA LEU A 689 18.68 16.78 19.09
C LEU A 689 18.60 18.23 18.56
N THR A 690 18.78 18.48 17.26
CA THR A 690 18.70 19.80 16.62
C THR A 690 17.35 20.04 15.94
N ALA A 691 16.59 18.99 15.62
CA ALA A 691 15.31 19.09 14.93
C ALA A 691 14.25 19.83 15.77
N SER A 692 13.33 20.54 15.11
CA SER A 692 12.31 21.35 15.78
C SER A 692 11.19 20.51 16.40
N ILE A 693 10.92 19.33 15.84
CA ILE A 693 9.99 18.33 16.38
C ILE A 693 10.77 17.02 16.49
N GLN A 694 10.88 16.49 17.71
CA GLN A 694 11.67 15.27 17.93
C GLN A 694 10.87 13.99 17.67
N GLY A 695 9.53 14.04 17.79
CA GLY A 695 8.60 12.94 17.50
C GLY A 695 7.21 13.21 18.10
N VAL A 696 6.15 12.63 17.53
CA VAL A 696 4.76 12.82 17.99
C VAL A 696 4.05 11.48 18.13
N ILE A 697 3.38 11.25 19.26
CA ILE A 697 2.52 10.09 19.49
C ILE A 697 1.16 10.58 19.98
N THR A 698 0.08 10.19 19.30
CA THR A 698 -1.29 10.46 19.72
C THR A 698 -1.99 9.14 20.06
N LEU A 699 -2.31 8.91 21.33
CA LEU A 699 -3.05 7.73 21.79
C LEU A 699 -4.35 8.15 22.45
N ASN A 700 -5.47 7.56 22.04
CA ASN A 700 -6.78 7.78 22.65
C ASN A 700 -7.10 9.29 22.85
N ASN A 701 -6.88 10.07 21.78
CA ASN A 701 -7.05 11.53 21.72
C ASN A 701 -6.09 12.37 22.61
N VAL A 702 -5.04 11.77 23.17
CA VAL A 702 -3.98 12.47 23.89
C VAL A 702 -2.72 12.51 23.04
N THR A 703 -2.34 13.71 22.61
CA THR A 703 -1.13 13.94 21.83
C THR A 703 0.03 14.27 22.75
N CYS A 704 1.13 13.55 22.61
CA CYS A 704 2.40 13.80 23.25
C CYS A 704 3.45 14.11 22.18
N GLN A 705 4.13 15.25 22.28
CA GLN A 705 5.22 15.63 21.40
C GLN A 705 6.54 15.64 22.18
N GLN A 706 7.58 15.06 21.61
CA GLN A 706 8.91 15.09 22.20
C GLN A 706 9.59 16.44 21.94
N HIS A 707 10.07 17.07 22.99
CA HIS A 707 10.78 18.35 22.99
C HIS A 707 12.19 18.20 23.50
N LYS A 708 13.09 19.02 22.95
CA LYS A 708 14.46 19.16 23.44
C LYS A 708 14.47 19.96 24.74
N SER A 709 15.26 19.52 25.72
CA SER A 709 15.39 20.19 27.02
C SER A 709 16.46 21.28 27.08
N ASN A 710 17.34 21.35 26.07
CA ASN A 710 18.60 22.11 26.10
C ASN A 710 19.52 21.79 27.30
N ALA A 711 19.26 20.73 28.06
CA ALA A 711 20.08 20.33 29.20
C ALA A 711 21.44 19.77 28.73
N THR A 712 22.52 20.09 29.46
CA THR A 712 23.85 19.54 29.21
C THR A 712 23.98 18.08 29.67
N GLY A 713 23.06 17.63 30.54
CA GLY A 713 22.93 16.26 31.04
C GLY A 713 21.61 15.57 30.66
N TRP A 714 21.25 14.53 31.41
CA TRP A 714 19.94 13.89 31.33
C TRP A 714 18.85 14.78 31.98
N SER A 715 17.62 14.84 31.48
CA SER A 715 17.20 14.29 30.18
C SER A 715 17.47 15.29 29.06
N ARG A 716 17.93 14.81 27.90
CA ARG A 716 18.16 15.66 26.70
C ARG A 716 16.87 15.95 25.93
N ALA A 717 15.81 15.19 26.21
CA ALA A 717 14.48 15.36 25.65
C ALA A 717 13.40 14.94 26.66
N TYR A 718 12.18 15.43 26.51
CA TYR A 718 11.02 15.04 27.32
C TYR A 718 9.77 15.05 26.47
N TRP A 719 8.73 14.33 26.89
CA TRP A 719 7.45 14.25 26.20
C TRP A 719 6.47 15.25 26.81
N ASN A 720 6.02 16.22 26.02
CA ASN A 720 4.99 17.16 26.43
C ASN A 720 3.63 16.74 25.86
N CYS A 721 2.73 16.34 26.76
CA CYS A 721 1.34 16.01 26.45
C CYS A 721 0.37 17.06 26.99
N SER A 722 0.86 18.10 27.69
CA SER A 722 0.04 19.16 28.26
C SER A 722 -0.22 20.29 27.24
N THR A 723 0.85 20.71 26.54
CA THR A 723 0.86 21.75 25.50
C THR A 723 1.76 21.29 24.35
N PRO A 724 1.37 20.24 23.61
CA PRO A 724 2.29 19.45 22.80
C PRO A 724 3.04 20.27 21.73
N SER A 725 2.41 21.25 21.09
CA SER A 725 3.07 22.04 20.05
C SER A 725 3.99 23.14 20.60
N THR A 726 3.68 23.65 21.79
CA THR A 726 4.29 24.88 22.31
C THR A 726 4.42 24.77 23.83
N PRO A 727 5.58 24.34 24.34
CA PRO A 727 5.81 24.21 25.77
C PRO A 727 5.46 25.48 26.52
N SER A 728 4.67 25.33 27.59
CA SER A 728 4.36 26.43 28.49
C SER A 728 5.50 26.68 29.47
N GLU A 729 5.46 27.81 30.16
CA GLU A 729 6.38 28.10 31.27
C GLU A 729 6.29 27.08 32.43
N PHE A 730 5.20 26.30 32.49
CA PHE A 730 5.01 25.22 33.46
C PHE A 730 5.68 23.92 33.01
N ASP A 731 5.67 23.61 31.71
CA ASP A 731 6.44 22.49 31.15
C ASP A 731 7.95 22.76 31.27
N ASP A 732 8.36 24.01 31.05
CA ASP A 732 9.73 24.47 31.29
C ASP A 732 10.17 24.30 32.76
N ALA A 733 9.23 24.43 33.71
CA ALA A 733 9.52 24.21 35.12
C ALA A 733 9.81 22.74 35.44
N VAL A 734 9.11 21.80 34.79
CA VAL A 734 9.39 20.35 34.90
C VAL A 734 10.80 20.06 34.40
N ILE A 735 11.12 20.46 33.17
CA ILE A 735 12.44 20.13 32.58
C ILE A 735 13.58 20.91 33.24
N GLY A 736 13.29 22.07 33.85
CA GLY A 736 14.23 22.84 34.66
C GLY A 736 14.87 22.01 35.77
N VAL A 737 14.14 21.05 36.37
CA VAL A 737 14.68 20.14 37.39
C VAL A 737 15.84 19.30 36.82
N ALA A 738 15.68 18.73 35.63
CA ALA A 738 16.70 17.92 34.99
C ALA A 738 17.91 18.74 34.51
N ARG A 739 17.69 20.02 34.13
CA ARG A 739 18.76 20.93 33.69
C ARG A 739 19.59 21.44 34.87
N ASP A 740 18.93 21.81 35.95
CA ASP A 740 19.52 22.61 37.02
C ASP A 740 20.11 21.73 38.14
N ASP A 741 19.67 20.47 38.28
CA ASP A 741 20.21 19.51 39.26
C ASP A 741 21.28 18.57 38.66
N THR A 742 22.53 18.99 38.74
CA THR A 742 23.68 18.21 38.26
C THR A 742 23.90 16.86 38.98
N VAL A 743 23.38 16.68 40.20
CA VAL A 743 23.56 15.47 41.02
C VAL A 743 22.53 14.41 40.64
N LEU A 744 21.24 14.77 40.59
CA LEU A 744 20.15 13.94 40.07
C LEU A 744 20.50 13.46 38.65
N THR A 745 20.94 14.40 37.81
CA THR A 745 21.28 14.15 36.42
C THR A 745 22.52 13.26 36.26
N ALA A 746 23.55 13.41 37.11
CA ALA A 746 24.70 12.50 37.11
C ALA A 746 24.31 11.08 37.57
N ASN A 747 23.40 10.98 38.53
CA ASN A 747 23.00 9.72 39.16
C ASN A 747 22.07 8.87 38.26
N LEU A 748 21.05 9.49 37.64
CA LEU A 748 20.22 8.82 36.64
C LEU A 748 21.02 8.43 35.38
N LYS A 749 21.97 9.27 34.95
CA LYS A 749 22.86 9.00 33.79
C LYS A 749 23.89 7.89 34.05
N LYS A 750 24.51 7.86 35.23
CA LYS A 750 25.63 6.97 35.57
C LYS A 750 25.19 5.56 35.94
N ASN A 751 23.97 5.40 36.45
CA ASN A 751 23.44 4.09 36.82
C ASN A 751 22.66 3.42 35.67
N GLY A 752 22.02 4.18 34.78
CA GLY A 752 21.48 3.63 33.52
C GLY A 752 22.51 2.95 32.60
N THR A 753 23.81 3.22 32.80
CA THR A 753 24.92 2.56 32.08
C THR A 753 25.61 1.43 32.85
N ARG A 754 25.40 1.32 34.18
CA ARG A 754 26.12 0.36 35.04
C ARG A 754 25.29 -0.84 35.49
N THR A 755 23.96 -0.78 35.41
CA THR A 755 23.08 -1.69 36.20
C THR A 755 22.10 -2.50 35.37
N GLY A 756 22.00 -2.25 34.06
CA GLY A 756 20.98 -2.89 33.24
C GLY A 756 19.55 -2.37 33.48
N ALA A 757 19.34 -1.32 34.29
CA ALA A 757 18.05 -0.65 34.40
C ALA A 757 17.66 0.04 33.07
N GLY A 758 16.37 0.07 32.72
CA GLY A 758 15.90 0.71 31.49
C GLY A 758 15.96 2.24 31.53
N LYS A 759 15.65 2.87 30.39
CA LYS A 759 15.74 4.34 30.24
C LYS A 759 14.62 5.02 31.01
N VAL A 760 14.95 6.05 31.80
CA VAL A 760 13.94 6.94 32.41
C VAL A 760 13.50 7.96 31.35
N ASN A 761 12.19 8.04 31.14
CA ASN A 761 11.54 8.97 30.23
C ASN A 761 10.61 9.89 31.02
N LEU A 762 10.76 11.20 30.79
CA LEU A 762 9.98 12.23 31.47
C LEU A 762 8.81 12.68 30.59
N PHE A 763 7.62 12.72 31.18
CA PHE A 763 6.37 13.14 30.53
C PHE A 763 5.70 14.28 31.32
N THR A 764 5.02 15.19 30.62
CA THR A 764 4.12 16.17 31.22
C THR A 764 2.72 15.99 30.67
N PHE A 765 1.69 16.02 31.52
CA PHE A 765 0.28 15.93 31.13
C PHE A 765 -0.51 17.10 31.71
N ASN A 766 -1.61 17.46 31.05
CA ASN A 766 -2.52 18.46 31.60
C ASN A 766 -3.32 17.89 32.79
N SER A 767 -3.75 16.64 32.72
CA SER A 767 -4.52 15.99 33.78
C SER A 767 -4.14 14.51 33.98
N GLN A 768 -4.54 13.95 35.12
CA GLN A 768 -4.47 12.51 35.37
C GLN A 768 -5.29 11.72 34.34
N THR A 769 -6.43 12.26 33.89
CA THR A 769 -7.28 11.64 32.85
C THR A 769 -6.54 11.50 31.53
N ASP A 770 -5.79 12.52 31.11
CA ASP A 770 -4.99 12.46 29.88
C ASP A 770 -3.88 11.39 29.99
N TRP A 771 -3.22 11.33 31.15
CA TRP A 771 -2.25 10.28 31.44
C TRP A 771 -2.86 8.87 31.39
N GLN A 772 -4.04 8.68 32.00
CA GLN A 772 -4.78 7.41 31.96
C GLN A 772 -5.21 7.04 30.53
N ASN A 773 -5.65 8.02 29.75
CA ASN A 773 -6.02 7.84 28.36
C ASN A 773 -4.80 7.47 27.50
N PHE A 774 -3.59 7.92 27.83
CA PHE A 774 -2.39 7.57 27.07
C PHE A 774 -1.82 6.19 27.43
N PHE A 775 -1.68 5.89 28.73
CA PHE A 775 -0.98 4.69 29.23
C PHE A 775 -1.89 3.53 29.72
N ARG A 776 -3.21 3.73 29.86
CA ARG A 776 -4.17 2.78 30.45
C ARG A 776 -3.66 2.00 31.69
N PRO A 777 -3.17 2.68 32.74
CA PRO A 777 -2.58 2.00 33.89
C PRO A 777 -3.64 1.30 34.75
N VAL A 778 -3.21 0.28 35.50
CA VAL A 778 -4.05 -0.55 36.40
C VAL A 778 -4.48 0.21 37.68
N GLN A 779 -4.05 1.45 37.89
CA GLN A 779 -4.34 2.19 39.13
C GLN A 779 -5.59 3.05 39.01
N GLN A 780 -6.65 2.64 39.71
CA GLN A 780 -7.88 3.40 39.92
C GLN A 780 -7.97 3.83 41.38
N GLY A 781 -8.10 5.13 41.67
CA GLY A 781 -8.73 5.59 42.92
C GLY A 781 -8.11 6.71 43.76
N GLN A 782 -7.09 7.46 43.30
CA GLN A 782 -6.55 8.61 44.05
C GLN A 782 -6.21 9.78 43.10
N ASP A 783 -6.51 11.02 43.49
CA ASP A 783 -6.08 12.24 42.79
C ASP A 783 -4.62 12.53 43.17
N PHE A 784 -3.67 12.31 42.25
CA PHE A 784 -2.24 12.59 42.44
C PHE A 784 -1.73 13.63 41.44
N SER A 785 -0.61 14.29 41.76
CA SER A 785 -0.04 15.37 40.94
C SER A 785 1.03 14.90 39.95
N GLY A 786 1.46 13.64 40.07
CA GLY A 786 2.43 12.98 39.21
C GLY A 786 2.36 11.46 39.36
N ALA A 787 3.03 10.72 38.47
CA ALA A 787 3.13 9.27 38.57
C ALA A 787 4.42 8.74 37.98
N THR A 788 5.04 7.80 38.69
CA THR A 788 6.19 7.06 38.21
C THR A 788 5.94 5.56 38.23
N PHE A 789 6.19 4.91 37.09
CA PHE A 789 5.88 3.50 36.94
C PHE A 789 6.77 2.81 35.89
N VAL A 790 6.80 1.49 35.99
CA VAL A 790 7.33 0.58 34.99
C VAL A 790 6.17 -0.25 34.47
N VAL A 791 6.02 -0.38 33.16
CA VAL A 791 4.94 -1.20 32.61
C VAL A 791 5.23 -2.67 32.87
N SER A 792 4.36 -3.33 33.64
CA SER A 792 4.48 -4.75 34.01
C SER A 792 3.96 -5.65 32.88
N GLY A 793 4.78 -6.57 32.35
CA GLY A 793 4.30 -7.49 31.31
C GLY A 793 5.32 -8.30 30.52
N THR A 794 6.63 -8.07 30.66
CA THR A 794 7.66 -8.86 29.95
C THR A 794 8.54 -9.63 30.94
N PRO A 795 8.29 -10.94 31.17
CA PRO A 795 9.16 -11.78 32.01
C PRO A 795 10.58 -11.94 31.46
N SER A 796 10.87 -11.48 30.23
CA SER A 796 12.12 -11.73 29.52
C SER A 796 12.82 -10.48 28.96
N ALA A 797 12.25 -9.27 29.09
CA ALA A 797 12.90 -8.10 28.50
C ALA A 797 13.94 -7.52 29.47
N ASP A 798 15.21 -7.67 29.12
CA ASP A 798 16.37 -7.29 29.95
C ASP A 798 16.36 -5.85 30.50
N ARG A 799 15.50 -4.90 30.05
CA ARG A 799 15.54 -3.46 30.42
C ARG A 799 14.23 -2.64 30.20
N PRO A 800 13.17 -2.71 31.02
CA PRO A 800 11.91 -1.97 30.78
C PRO A 800 12.06 -0.44 30.97
N ASN A 801 11.40 0.37 30.13
CA ASN A 801 11.40 1.83 30.30
C ASN A 801 10.72 2.25 31.61
N ILE A 802 11.28 3.26 32.27
CA ILE A 802 10.69 3.88 33.46
C ILE A 802 10.03 5.17 33.02
N TYR A 803 8.75 5.33 33.30
CA TYR A 803 7.96 6.52 32.96
C TYR A 803 7.78 7.37 34.19
N SER A 804 8.21 8.62 34.14
CA SER A 804 8.00 9.61 35.20
C SER A 804 7.16 10.75 34.63
N SER A 805 5.98 10.97 35.18
CA SER A 805 4.93 11.84 34.61
C SER A 805 4.50 12.92 35.60
N VAL A 806 4.30 14.15 35.13
CA VAL A 806 3.87 15.29 35.98
C VAL A 806 2.61 15.93 35.42
N PHE A 807 1.62 16.24 36.27
CA PHE A 807 0.30 16.74 35.86
C PHE A 807 0.15 18.24 36.11
N VAL A 808 0.62 19.06 35.16
CA VAL A 808 0.76 20.51 35.34
C VAL A 808 -0.57 21.25 35.49
N GLY A 809 -1.67 20.72 34.91
CA GLY A 809 -3.00 21.34 34.98
C GLY A 809 -3.74 21.09 36.30
N VAL A 810 -3.39 20.03 37.04
CA VAL A 810 -3.96 19.72 38.37
C VAL A 810 -3.32 20.59 39.46
N ILE A 811 -2.06 20.98 39.27
CA ILE A 811 -1.30 21.77 40.23
C ILE A 811 -1.83 23.21 40.24
N SER A 812 -2.29 23.66 41.41
CA SER A 812 -2.79 25.02 41.65
C SER A 812 -1.85 25.83 42.54
N GLY A 813 -1.83 27.16 42.37
CA GLY A 813 -1.01 28.07 43.18
C GLY A 813 -1.55 29.50 43.11
N SER A 814 -1.34 30.30 44.15
CA SER A 814 -1.86 31.67 44.24
C SER A 814 -1.17 32.64 43.27
N THR A 815 0.02 32.30 42.77
CA THR A 815 0.76 33.02 41.71
C THR A 815 1.47 32.04 40.77
N THR A 816 1.83 32.49 39.56
CA THR A 816 2.60 31.71 38.58
C THR A 816 3.90 31.16 39.17
N GLU A 817 4.64 31.95 39.95
CA GLU A 817 5.92 31.54 40.54
C GLU A 817 5.75 30.47 41.64
N ILE A 818 4.70 30.58 42.45
CA ILE A 818 4.34 29.53 43.43
C ILE A 818 3.97 28.24 42.71
N ARG A 819 3.19 28.34 41.62
CA ARG A 819 2.80 27.18 40.82
C ARG A 819 4.01 26.47 40.17
N LYS A 820 4.96 27.22 39.60
CA LYS A 820 6.23 26.68 39.07
C LYS A 820 7.05 25.97 40.14
N THR A 821 7.04 26.50 41.37
CA THR A 821 7.72 25.90 42.52
C THR A 821 7.13 24.54 42.88
N ILE A 822 5.80 24.44 42.94
CA ILE A 822 5.10 23.16 43.18
C ILE A 822 5.40 22.16 42.05
N ILE A 823 5.39 22.60 40.80
CA ILE A 823 5.70 21.73 39.65
C ILE A 823 7.11 21.14 39.74
N LYS A 824 8.12 21.96 40.09
CA LYS A 824 9.49 21.47 40.30
C LYS A 824 9.55 20.44 41.42
N GLU A 825 8.87 20.69 42.52
CA GLU A 825 8.78 19.77 43.66
C GLU A 825 8.18 18.43 43.26
N VAL A 826 7.00 18.44 42.62
CA VAL A 826 6.34 17.22 42.12
C VAL A 826 7.24 16.49 41.12
N THR A 827 7.84 17.20 40.16
CA THR A 827 8.76 16.59 39.19
C THR A 827 9.92 15.88 39.89
N THR A 828 10.51 16.52 40.89
CA THR A 828 11.65 15.97 41.59
C THR A 828 11.25 14.76 42.44
N HIS A 829 10.05 14.79 43.03
CA HIS A 829 9.44 13.66 43.72
C HIS A 829 9.32 12.46 42.77
N GLU A 830 8.71 12.64 41.60
CA GLU A 830 8.57 11.58 40.61
C GLU A 830 9.92 11.04 40.09
N LEU A 831 10.91 11.91 39.94
CA LEU A 831 12.26 11.48 39.56
C LEU A 831 12.97 10.71 40.68
N GLY A 832 12.60 10.92 41.94
CA GLY A 832 13.03 10.10 43.07
C GLY A 832 12.54 8.67 42.95
N HIS A 833 11.25 8.47 42.64
CA HIS A 833 10.69 7.14 42.32
C HIS A 833 11.44 6.48 41.14
N ALA A 834 11.77 7.26 40.10
CA ALA A 834 12.49 6.72 38.95
C ALA A 834 13.93 6.31 39.30
N TYR A 835 14.60 7.10 40.14
CA TYR A 835 15.92 6.80 40.66
C TYR A 835 15.94 5.50 41.46
N ASP A 836 14.91 5.23 42.26
CA ASP A 836 14.76 3.98 43.01
C ASP A 836 14.75 2.76 42.10
N HIS A 837 14.00 2.83 41.00
CA HIS A 837 14.00 1.77 39.99
C HIS A 837 15.39 1.56 39.36
N VAL A 838 16.15 2.65 39.12
CA VAL A 838 17.48 2.59 38.50
C VAL A 838 18.58 2.09 39.44
N VAL A 839 18.51 2.45 40.74
CA VAL A 839 19.57 2.20 41.72
C VAL A 839 19.29 1.02 42.63
N GLY A 840 18.03 0.78 42.98
CA GLY A 840 17.60 -0.39 43.74
C GLY A 840 17.89 -1.72 43.02
N THR A 841 18.18 -1.69 41.72
CA THR A 841 18.60 -2.85 40.92
C THR A 841 20.12 -3.11 40.96
N SER A 842 20.90 -2.30 41.68
CA SER A 842 22.36 -2.30 41.57
C SER A 842 23.10 -2.51 42.88
N THR A 843 23.26 -3.78 43.27
CA THR A 843 24.57 -4.38 43.62
C THR A 843 24.38 -5.86 43.98
N ALA A 844 25.12 -6.73 43.27
CA ALA A 844 25.26 -8.18 43.49
C ALA A 844 24.09 -9.10 43.05
N ALA A 845 23.75 -9.08 41.76
CA ALA A 845 23.13 -10.23 41.08
C ALA A 845 24.17 -11.34 40.79
N GLY A 846 24.88 -11.80 41.82
CA GLY A 846 25.83 -12.92 41.74
C GLY A 846 25.31 -14.24 42.30
N SER A 847 24.28 -14.24 43.15
CA SER A 847 23.87 -15.49 43.83
C SER A 847 22.51 -15.47 44.55
N ILE A 848 21.56 -14.58 44.22
CA ILE A 848 20.24 -14.61 44.88
C ILE A 848 19.09 -14.24 43.91
N GLY A 849 19.00 -14.96 42.80
CA GLY A 849 17.92 -14.77 41.83
C GLY A 849 17.55 -16.01 41.02
N ARG A 850 18.05 -17.20 41.36
CA ARG A 850 17.76 -18.43 40.60
C ARG A 850 17.58 -19.73 41.40
N ASP A 851 17.37 -19.65 42.71
CA ASP A 851 16.98 -20.81 43.50
C ASP A 851 15.89 -20.42 44.50
N HIS A 852 14.64 -20.37 44.03
CA HIS A 852 13.49 -20.49 44.94
C HIS A 852 12.18 -20.93 44.26
N GLN A 853 12.26 -21.60 43.10
CA GLN A 853 11.11 -22.30 42.51
C GLN A 853 10.95 -23.76 42.99
N SER A 854 11.80 -24.26 43.90
CA SER A 854 11.80 -25.69 44.25
C SER A 854 11.41 -26.06 45.68
N HIS A 855 10.75 -25.19 46.44
CA HIS A 855 10.10 -25.60 47.71
C HIS A 855 8.60 -25.27 47.71
N GLN A 856 7.83 -26.22 47.15
CA GLN A 856 6.43 -26.40 47.48
C GLN A 856 6.32 -26.77 48.97
N GLY A 857 5.89 -25.81 49.79
CA GLY A 857 5.64 -25.99 51.21
C GLY A 857 4.86 -24.80 51.77
N ASN A 858 3.53 -24.86 51.61
CA ASN A 858 2.47 -24.02 52.19
C ASN A 858 2.87 -22.92 53.20
N GLY A 859 2.89 -21.67 52.74
CA GLY A 859 2.84 -20.45 53.56
C GLY A 859 3.24 -19.21 52.76
N PRO A 860 2.41 -18.15 52.64
CA PRO A 860 2.73 -16.99 51.83
C PRO A 860 3.68 -16.07 52.62
N LEU A 861 4.93 -15.93 52.17
CA LEU A 861 5.82 -14.85 52.59
C LEU A 861 6.11 -13.94 51.38
N PRO A 862 5.80 -12.63 51.43
CA PRO A 862 6.09 -11.70 50.34
C PRO A 862 7.59 -11.36 50.27
N GLN A 863 8.27 -11.78 49.20
CA GLN A 863 9.71 -11.59 48.93
C GLN A 863 10.12 -10.18 48.42
N ALA A 864 9.28 -9.13 48.55
CA ALA A 864 9.52 -7.83 47.90
C ALA A 864 10.24 -6.76 48.76
N LEU A 865 10.55 -7.00 50.05
CA LEU A 865 10.72 -5.91 51.02
C LEU A 865 12.13 -5.63 51.57
N THR A 866 13.14 -6.46 51.29
CA THR A 866 14.38 -6.40 52.10
C THR A 866 15.46 -5.46 51.55
N GLN A 867 15.49 -5.13 50.25
CA GLN A 867 16.44 -4.14 49.70
C GLN A 867 15.87 -2.72 49.76
N TYR A 868 14.60 -2.53 49.42
CA TYR A 868 13.91 -1.24 49.48
C TYR A 868 13.81 -0.70 50.92
N GLY A 869 13.43 -1.55 51.89
CA GLY A 869 13.34 -1.14 53.30
C GLY A 869 14.67 -0.68 53.90
N ARG A 870 15.80 -1.26 53.47
CA ARG A 870 17.15 -0.80 53.90
C ARG A 870 17.53 0.54 53.29
N PHE A 871 17.06 0.81 52.07
CA PHE A 871 17.33 2.06 51.37
C PHE A 871 16.51 3.22 51.93
N VAL A 872 15.18 3.04 52.08
CA VAL A 872 14.29 4.00 52.73
C VAL A 872 14.76 4.34 54.14
N TRP A 873 15.22 3.33 54.90
CA TRP A 873 15.76 3.54 56.23
C TRP A 873 17.09 4.32 56.21
N ARG A 874 18.03 3.97 55.33
CA ARG A 874 19.28 4.71 55.19
C ARG A 874 19.02 6.15 54.80
N ASP A 875 18.01 6.42 53.97
CA ASP A 875 17.71 7.76 53.52
C ASP A 875 16.94 8.60 54.54
N PHE A 876 16.02 8.00 55.31
CA PHE A 876 15.44 8.61 56.50
C PHE A 876 16.52 9.04 57.51
N LEU A 877 17.53 8.18 57.72
CA LEU A 877 18.70 8.51 58.54
C LEU A 877 19.62 9.55 57.88
N ASN A 878 19.70 9.57 56.55
CA ASN A 878 20.48 10.57 55.83
C ASN A 878 19.83 11.94 55.95
N LEU A 879 18.50 12.10 55.88
CA LEU A 879 17.84 13.41 55.97
C LEU A 879 18.21 14.23 57.22
N ASP A 880 18.69 13.58 58.26
CA ASP A 880 19.20 14.21 59.47
C ASP A 880 20.68 14.59 59.25
N TYR A 881 20.96 15.56 58.36
CA TYR A 881 22.31 16.12 58.21
C TYR A 881 22.48 17.34 59.13
N SER A 882 23.62 17.48 59.82
CA SER A 882 23.98 18.76 60.46
C SER A 882 24.43 19.82 59.44
N ALA A 883 24.85 19.38 58.24
CA ALA A 883 25.17 20.23 57.10
C ALA A 883 25.08 19.42 55.80
N ILE A 884 24.42 19.93 54.76
CA ILE A 884 24.34 19.26 53.45
C ILE A 884 25.28 19.96 52.47
N GLY A 885 26.13 19.18 51.80
CA GLY A 885 27.05 19.66 50.77
C GLY A 885 26.65 19.22 49.36
N SER A 886 27.40 19.69 48.36
CA SER A 886 27.20 19.34 46.93
C SER A 886 27.46 17.87 46.58
N SER A 887 27.93 17.05 47.53
CA SER A 887 28.20 15.62 47.37
C SER A 887 28.04 14.89 48.71
N ALA A 888 27.93 13.56 48.69
CA ALA A 888 27.91 12.76 49.92
C ALA A 888 29.15 12.98 50.80
N GLY A 889 30.31 13.26 50.22
CA GLY A 889 31.55 13.52 50.96
C GLY A 889 31.65 14.93 51.55
N THR A 890 30.77 15.85 51.14
CA THR A 890 30.71 17.23 51.65
C THR A 890 29.48 17.49 52.53
N SER A 891 28.66 16.46 52.74
CA SER A 891 27.52 16.48 53.66
C SER A 891 27.96 15.82 54.98
N THR A 892 27.52 16.38 56.12
CA THR A 892 27.83 15.85 57.46
C THR A 892 26.58 15.21 58.06
N PRO A 893 26.41 13.88 57.97
CA PRO A 893 25.25 13.20 58.52
C PRO A 893 25.27 13.29 60.04
N ARG A 894 24.10 13.49 60.65
CA ARG A 894 23.89 13.28 62.08
C ARG A 894 23.88 11.78 62.29
N ASP A 895 24.85 11.26 63.03
CA ASP A 895 24.88 9.84 63.33
C ASP A 895 23.72 9.53 64.30
N PRO A 896 22.85 8.55 63.99
CA PRO A 896 21.70 8.21 64.83
C PRO A 896 22.07 7.90 66.28
N CYS A 897 23.31 7.45 66.50
CA CYS A 897 23.79 6.93 67.76
C CYS A 897 25.04 7.63 68.31
N ASN A 898 25.67 8.50 67.52
CA ASN A 898 26.85 9.23 67.93
C ASN A 898 26.65 10.75 67.75
N PRO A 899 26.86 11.58 68.78
CA PRO A 899 26.76 13.03 68.62
C PRO A 899 27.79 13.57 67.62
N THR A 900 27.35 13.96 66.43
CA THR A 900 28.18 14.65 65.44
C THR A 900 28.14 16.17 65.71
N ASN A 901 29.29 16.82 65.82
CA ASN A 901 29.43 18.28 65.95
C ASN A 901 28.70 18.91 67.16
N GLY A 902 28.63 18.22 68.30
CA GLY A 902 28.04 18.75 69.53
C GLY A 902 26.51 18.71 69.59
N ILE A 903 25.86 18.10 68.58
CA ILE A 903 24.43 17.84 68.56
C ILE A 903 24.20 16.43 69.13
N THR A 904 23.30 16.29 70.09
CA THR A 904 22.96 14.98 70.70
C THR A 904 22.42 14.02 69.64
N ALA A 905 22.92 12.78 69.62
CA ALA A 905 22.42 11.75 68.71
C ALA A 905 20.95 11.40 69.00
N PRO A 906 20.09 11.30 67.97
CA PRO A 906 18.63 11.23 68.15
C PRO A 906 18.16 9.97 68.87
N PHE A 907 18.90 8.86 68.78
CA PHE A 907 18.54 7.60 69.45
C PHE A 907 19.46 7.26 70.64
N ALA A 908 20.36 8.16 71.02
CA ALA A 908 21.21 7.98 72.18
C ALA A 908 20.37 7.91 73.47
N GLY A 909 20.53 6.85 74.24
CA GLY A 909 19.82 6.63 75.51
C GLY A 909 18.44 5.96 75.39
N TYR A 910 17.94 5.73 74.17
CA TYR A 910 16.66 5.05 73.97
C TYR A 910 16.80 3.52 74.05
N THR A 911 15.76 2.86 74.55
CA THR A 911 15.64 1.39 74.62
C THR A 911 14.35 0.93 73.96
N THR A 912 14.35 -0.26 73.38
CA THR A 912 13.18 -0.91 72.79
C THR A 912 13.13 -2.38 73.20
N THR A 913 11.95 -2.98 73.17
CA THR A 913 11.79 -4.41 73.46
C THR A 913 11.71 -5.18 72.15
N ILE A 914 12.64 -6.10 71.93
CA ILE A 914 12.65 -7.05 70.81
C ILE A 914 12.28 -8.44 71.30
N THR A 915 11.84 -9.32 70.42
CA THR A 915 11.72 -10.74 70.76
C THR A 915 13.06 -11.42 70.44
N ASN A 916 13.70 -12.02 71.44
CA ASN A 916 14.96 -12.74 71.23
C ASN A 916 14.75 -14.05 70.45
N GLN A 917 15.85 -14.74 70.12
CA GLN A 917 15.80 -16.00 69.36
C GLN A 917 15.02 -17.13 70.05
N GLN A 918 14.65 -16.97 71.32
CA GLN A 918 13.86 -17.90 72.12
C GLN A 918 12.38 -17.48 72.25
N GLY A 919 11.94 -16.46 71.50
CA GLY A 919 10.55 -16.00 71.54
C GLY A 919 10.19 -15.16 72.76
N GLN A 920 11.18 -14.69 73.53
CA GLN A 920 10.97 -13.90 74.76
C GLN A 920 11.27 -12.41 74.55
N PRO A 921 10.52 -11.49 75.18
CA PRO A 921 10.81 -10.07 75.13
C PRO A 921 12.15 -9.73 75.83
N GLU A 922 13.03 -9.04 75.12
CA GLU A 922 14.34 -8.55 75.56
C GLU A 922 14.41 -7.03 75.32
N VAL A 923 14.69 -6.25 76.36
CA VAL A 923 14.92 -4.80 76.22
C VAL A 923 16.36 -4.57 75.79
N ILE A 924 16.54 -3.94 74.63
CA ILE A 924 17.85 -3.55 74.10
C ILE A 924 17.93 -2.04 73.91
N SER A 925 19.12 -1.47 74.04
CA SER A 925 19.35 -0.08 73.60
C SER A 925 19.26 0.00 72.08
N VAL A 926 18.62 1.05 71.57
CA VAL A 926 18.52 1.30 70.12
C VAL A 926 19.91 1.58 69.55
N CYS A 927 20.74 2.28 70.31
CA CYS A 927 22.15 2.46 70.05
C CYS A 927 22.95 1.49 70.90
N ASP A 928 23.71 0.61 70.24
CA ASP A 928 24.68 -0.23 70.92
C ASP A 928 25.73 0.66 71.56
N SER A 929 25.71 0.65 72.89
CA SER A 929 26.57 1.46 73.74
C SER A 929 28.06 1.19 73.51
N ASN A 930 28.42 0.03 72.93
CA ASN A 930 29.81 -0.35 72.69
C ASN A 930 30.32 0.14 71.34
N THR A 931 29.47 0.15 70.33
CA THR A 931 29.86 0.53 68.97
C THR A 931 29.52 1.97 68.63
N GLY A 932 28.67 2.62 69.43
CA GLY A 932 28.14 3.96 69.12
C GLY A 932 27.29 3.95 67.85
N LYS A 933 26.84 2.77 67.41
CA LYS A 933 26.03 2.54 66.21
C LYS A 933 24.70 1.92 66.62
N LEU A 934 23.76 1.81 65.68
CA LEU A 934 22.51 1.09 65.90
C LEU A 934 22.79 -0.37 66.29
N ASP A 935 22.09 -0.88 67.30
CA ASP A 935 22.27 -2.25 67.78
C ASP A 935 21.88 -3.26 66.70
N ALA A 936 22.83 -4.12 66.31
CA ALA A 936 22.66 -5.08 65.22
C ALA A 936 21.56 -6.14 65.49
N ARG A 937 21.10 -6.27 66.74
CA ARG A 937 20.01 -7.17 67.16
C ARG A 937 18.63 -6.54 66.96
N LEU A 938 18.56 -5.25 66.63
CA LEU A 938 17.31 -4.65 66.19
C LEU A 938 16.76 -5.48 65.01
N PRO A 939 15.52 -5.98 65.06
CA PRO A 939 14.99 -6.85 64.02
C PRO A 939 14.88 -6.07 62.71
N PHE A 940 15.81 -6.34 61.79
CA PHE A 940 15.77 -5.81 60.44
C PHE A 940 14.75 -6.62 59.63
N VAL A 941 13.47 -6.22 59.69
CA VAL A 941 12.40 -6.55 58.73
C VAL A 941 12.33 -8.03 58.34
N SER A 942 12.07 -8.92 59.29
CA SER A 942 11.72 -10.32 58.97
C SER A 942 10.39 -10.80 59.56
N ASP A 943 9.68 -9.96 60.31
CA ASP A 943 8.35 -10.27 60.83
C ASP A 943 7.33 -9.22 60.32
N PRO A 944 6.40 -9.59 59.43
CA PRO A 944 5.38 -8.68 58.91
C PRO A 944 4.35 -8.25 59.96
N ASP A 945 4.21 -8.98 61.08
CA ASP A 945 3.15 -8.72 62.06
C ASP A 945 3.61 -7.81 63.22
N ASN A 946 4.93 -7.56 63.37
CA ASN A 946 5.40 -6.68 64.46
C ASN A 946 6.85 -6.15 64.24
N PRO A 947 7.07 -5.06 63.49
CA PRO A 947 8.36 -4.38 63.42
C PRO A 947 8.50 -3.29 64.52
N PRO A 948 9.19 -3.55 65.66
CA PRO A 948 9.13 -2.67 66.83
C PRO A 948 9.77 -1.29 66.66
N LEU A 949 10.80 -1.14 65.82
CA LEU A 949 11.45 0.16 65.60
C LEU A 949 10.59 1.06 64.71
N ASN A 950 10.01 0.51 63.63
CA ASN A 950 9.01 1.22 62.84
C ASN A 950 7.78 1.53 63.66
N HIS A 951 7.34 0.64 64.56
CA HIS A 951 6.18 0.89 65.41
C HIS A 951 6.44 2.00 66.45
N PHE A 952 7.67 2.16 66.96
CA PHE A 952 8.05 3.28 67.81
C PHE A 952 8.02 4.61 67.04
N VAL A 953 8.68 4.65 65.88
CA VAL A 953 8.71 5.83 64.99
C VAL A 953 7.28 6.17 64.52
N LEU A 954 6.50 5.17 64.11
CA LEU A 954 5.09 5.32 63.73
C LEU A 954 4.22 5.79 64.88
N ARG A 955 4.30 5.22 66.09
CA ARG A 955 3.52 5.71 67.24
C ARG A 955 3.86 7.14 67.59
N SER A 956 5.14 7.51 67.56
CA SER A 956 5.56 8.89 67.81
C SER A 956 5.07 9.86 66.73
N LEU A 957 5.08 9.44 65.46
CA LEU A 957 4.60 10.25 64.34
C LEU A 957 3.05 10.32 64.27
N ASP A 958 2.36 9.23 64.61
CA ASP A 958 0.90 9.11 64.68
C ASP A 958 0.34 9.90 65.88
N SER A 959 0.99 9.83 67.05
CA SER A 959 0.63 10.62 68.24
C SER A 959 0.80 12.13 68.06
N ALA A 960 1.60 12.56 67.09
CA ALA A 960 1.82 13.95 66.77
C ALA A 960 1.07 14.41 65.49
N GLY A 961 0.20 13.56 64.94
CA GLY A 961 -0.69 13.92 63.83
C GLY A 961 -0.01 14.05 62.47
N PHE A 962 1.20 13.52 62.29
CA PHE A 962 1.96 13.65 61.05
C PHE A 962 1.40 12.79 59.90
N PHE A 963 0.71 11.69 60.21
CA PHE A 963 0.09 10.77 59.25
C PHE A 963 -1.39 10.58 59.59
N LEU A 964 -2.28 10.44 58.60
CA LEU A 964 -3.70 10.20 58.85
C LEU A 964 -3.96 8.74 59.31
N PRO A 965 -4.79 8.50 60.34
CA PRO A 965 -5.22 7.16 60.74
C PRO A 965 -6.46 6.62 60.00
N SER A 966 -7.07 7.38 59.07
CA SER A 966 -8.44 7.05 58.61
C SER A 966 -8.56 5.85 57.66
N VAL A 967 -7.49 5.09 57.41
CA VAL A 967 -7.57 3.84 56.64
C VAL A 967 -6.71 2.75 57.30
N GLU A 968 -7.19 2.23 58.42
CA GLU A 968 -6.56 1.11 59.18
C GLU A 968 -6.28 -0.14 58.33
N SER A 969 -6.86 -0.29 57.13
CA SER A 969 -6.57 -1.40 56.21
C SER A 969 -5.44 -1.11 55.19
N ALA A 970 -4.90 0.11 55.15
CA ALA A 970 -3.91 0.57 54.16
C ALA A 970 -2.49 0.78 54.70
N PHE A 971 -2.24 0.49 55.99
CA PHE A 971 -0.90 0.53 56.62
C PHE A 971 0.10 -0.50 56.04
N ASN A 972 -0.23 -1.16 54.94
CA ASN A 972 0.63 -2.05 54.19
C ASN A 972 1.54 -1.25 53.25
N GLN A 973 2.83 -1.17 53.59
CA GLN A 973 4.00 -0.98 52.70
C GLN A 973 4.09 0.28 51.82
N ASN A 974 2.99 0.97 51.50
CA ASN A 974 2.94 2.05 50.51
C ASN A 974 3.32 3.42 51.09
N ILE A 975 3.06 3.70 52.38
CA ILE A 975 3.44 4.98 53.01
C ILE A 975 4.96 5.19 52.98
N TRP A 976 5.73 4.11 53.19
CA TRP A 976 7.18 4.15 53.09
C TRP A 976 7.70 4.26 51.65
N ARG A 977 6.85 3.98 50.64
CA ARG A 977 7.23 4.17 49.23
C ARG A 977 7.41 5.65 48.87
N GLU A 978 6.72 6.52 49.60
CA GLU A 978 6.65 7.95 49.28
C GLU A 978 7.66 8.80 50.04
N LEU A 979 8.19 8.32 51.16
CA LEU A 979 9.11 9.08 52.01
C LEU A 979 10.40 9.45 51.26
N TYR A 980 10.99 8.50 50.53
CA TYR A 980 12.24 8.70 49.78
C TYR A 980 12.09 9.71 48.61
N PRO A 981 11.12 9.55 47.70
CA PRO A 981 10.79 10.58 46.70
C PRO A 981 10.64 11.98 47.29
N GLN A 982 10.02 12.12 48.46
CA GLN A 982 9.84 13.39 49.15
C GLN A 982 11.15 13.96 49.72
N VAL A 983 12.03 13.10 50.27
CA VAL A 983 13.42 13.45 50.63
C VAL A 983 14.20 13.93 49.42
N PHE A 984 14.07 13.21 48.32
CA PHE A 984 14.80 13.49 47.11
C PHE A 984 14.36 14.84 46.51
N ALA A 985 13.04 15.07 46.44
CA ALA A 985 12.44 16.37 46.14
C ALA A 985 12.96 17.48 47.06
N TYR A 986 13.17 17.16 48.34
CA TYR A 986 13.77 18.08 49.30
C TYR A 986 15.19 18.48 48.92
N GLU A 987 16.10 17.52 48.82
CA GLU A 987 17.52 17.81 48.63
C GLU A 987 17.81 18.55 47.33
N ALA A 988 17.20 18.10 46.25
CA ALA A 988 17.35 18.68 44.92
C ALA A 988 16.79 20.12 44.88
N PHE A 989 15.69 20.40 45.58
CA PHE A 989 15.18 21.77 45.73
C PHE A 989 16.11 22.67 46.54
N VAL A 990 16.64 22.19 47.68
CA VAL A 990 17.60 22.97 48.50
C VAL A 990 18.86 23.30 47.70
N LYS A 991 19.39 22.33 46.93
CA LYS A 991 20.59 22.50 46.11
C LYS A 991 20.37 23.47 44.95
N SER A 992 19.18 23.52 44.37
CA SER A 992 18.90 24.31 43.16
C SER A 992 18.40 25.75 43.40
N GLN A 993 17.88 26.09 44.59
CA GLN A 993 17.14 27.36 44.78
C GLN A 993 17.73 28.34 45.82
N GLY A 994 18.86 28.05 46.48
CA GLY A 994 19.57 29.05 47.30
C GLY A 994 18.75 29.69 48.44
N GLY A 995 17.71 29.01 48.95
CA GLY A 995 17.01 29.41 50.17
C GLY A 995 15.54 29.83 50.06
N GLY A 996 14.81 29.43 49.01
CA GLY A 996 13.37 29.66 48.86
C GLY A 996 12.44 28.73 49.67
N VAL A 997 11.19 29.18 49.76
CA VAL A 997 9.92 28.49 50.09
C VAL A 997 9.68 27.12 49.46
N PHE A 998 9.82 25.96 50.13
CA PHE A 998 9.19 24.73 49.61
C PHE A 998 7.67 24.93 49.65
N ALA A 999 6.94 24.42 48.65
CA ALA A 999 5.52 24.67 48.60
C ALA A 999 4.79 23.80 49.64
N PHE A 1000 3.65 24.29 50.12
CA PHE A 1000 2.90 23.68 51.22
C PHE A 1000 2.25 22.32 50.88
N GLY A 1001 2.21 21.94 49.60
CA GLY A 1001 1.49 20.77 49.12
C GLY A 1001 2.42 19.66 48.64
N VAL A 1002 2.48 18.57 49.41
CA VAL A 1002 3.13 17.32 48.99
C VAL A 1002 2.37 16.74 47.79
N ALA A 1003 3.09 16.20 46.80
CA ALA A 1003 2.54 15.69 45.53
C ALA A 1003 1.32 14.75 45.69
N ASP A 1004 1.25 14.01 46.80
CA ASP A 1004 0.22 12.98 47.09
C ASP A 1004 -0.46 13.13 48.45
N ARG A 1005 -0.40 14.32 49.07
CA ARG A 1005 -1.08 14.63 50.36
C ARG A 1005 -0.77 13.66 51.51
N LEU A 1006 0.34 12.93 51.46
CA LEU A 1006 0.71 11.91 52.44
C LEU A 1006 0.89 12.47 53.86
N PHE A 1007 1.27 13.76 53.95
CA PHE A 1007 1.36 14.51 55.20
C PHE A 1007 0.23 15.54 55.29
N ALA A 1008 -0.48 15.55 56.41
CA ALA A 1008 -1.44 16.61 56.71
C ALA A 1008 -0.72 17.94 57.07
N ASN A 1009 -1.43 19.06 56.89
CA ASN A 1009 -1.09 20.38 57.40
C ASN A 1009 0.33 20.89 57.08
N GLY A 1010 0.89 20.55 55.90
CA GLY A 1010 2.19 21.07 55.49
C GLY A 1010 3.35 20.70 56.45
N HIS A 1011 3.18 19.70 57.31
CA HIS A 1011 4.12 19.43 58.41
C HIS A 1011 5.53 19.07 57.96
N PHE A 1012 5.68 18.26 56.90
CA PHE A 1012 6.99 18.02 56.29
C PHE A 1012 7.62 19.34 55.81
N ALA A 1013 6.84 20.23 55.21
CA ALA A 1013 7.30 21.56 54.80
C ALA A 1013 7.64 22.47 56.01
N CYS A 1014 6.93 22.38 57.13
CA CYS A 1014 7.22 23.10 58.38
C CYS A 1014 8.53 22.63 59.04
N SER A 1015 8.70 21.32 59.27
CA SER A 1015 9.91 20.74 59.85
C SER A 1015 11.15 21.06 59.02
N ARG A 1016 10.95 21.05 57.70
CA ARG A 1016 11.93 21.44 56.70
C ARG A 1016 12.29 22.93 56.72
N ALA A 1017 11.29 23.81 56.71
CA ALA A 1017 11.48 25.26 56.73
C ALA A 1017 12.25 25.68 57.98
N TRP A 1018 11.92 25.06 59.11
CA TRP A 1018 12.64 25.26 60.36
C TRP A 1018 14.08 24.71 60.29
N ALA A 1019 14.32 23.53 59.72
CA ALA A 1019 15.68 23.02 59.51
C ALA A 1019 16.53 23.99 58.65
N ASN A 1020 15.95 24.55 57.58
CA ASN A 1020 16.61 25.56 56.74
C ASN A 1020 16.90 26.86 57.50
N ASP A 1021 15.97 27.34 58.33
CA ASP A 1021 16.19 28.52 59.17
C ASP A 1021 17.28 28.28 60.22
N LEU A 1022 17.33 27.08 60.81
CA LEU A 1022 18.40 26.65 61.71
C LEU A 1022 19.76 26.66 61.00
N THR A 1023 19.86 26.23 59.74
CA THR A 1023 21.13 26.33 58.98
C THR A 1023 21.59 27.77 58.73
N LYS A 1024 20.67 28.74 58.81
CA LYS A 1024 20.95 30.17 58.70
C LYS A 1024 21.10 30.84 60.09
N ASN A 1025 21.24 30.05 61.16
CA ASN A 1025 21.24 30.49 62.57
C ASN A 1025 19.96 31.21 63.02
N ASN A 1026 18.84 31.00 62.32
CA ASN A 1026 17.55 31.58 62.66
C ASN A 1026 16.75 30.56 63.48
N ILE A 1027 16.60 30.83 64.77
CA ILE A 1027 15.96 29.94 65.76
C ILE A 1027 14.47 30.22 65.97
N THR A 1028 13.92 31.20 65.25
CA THR A 1028 12.50 31.56 65.35
C THR A 1028 11.72 30.75 64.32
N PRO A 1029 10.66 30.01 64.70
CA PRO A 1029 9.79 29.34 63.74
C PRO A 1029 9.31 30.34 62.70
N PRO A 1030 9.38 30.03 61.40
CA PRO A 1030 9.09 31.02 60.40
C PRO A 1030 7.61 31.43 60.46
N THR A 1031 7.36 32.71 60.73
CA THR A 1031 6.02 33.25 61.01
C THR A 1031 5.19 33.50 59.76
N THR A 1032 5.76 33.30 58.56
CA THR A 1032 5.07 33.46 57.28
C THR A 1032 4.18 32.27 56.90
N PHE A 1033 4.25 31.18 57.65
CA PHE A 1033 3.49 29.94 57.44
C PHE A 1033 2.36 29.88 58.48
N ALA A 1034 1.20 30.50 58.19
CA ALA A 1034 0.01 30.48 59.05
C ALA A 1034 -0.63 29.08 59.12
N PRO A 1035 -1.68 28.87 59.93
CA PRO A 1035 -1.70 28.12 61.22
C PRO A 1035 -1.34 26.62 61.16
N GLU A 1036 -0.85 26.13 60.02
CA GLU A 1036 -0.59 24.72 59.76
C GLU A 1036 0.70 24.21 60.46
N CYS A 1037 1.58 25.11 60.92
CA CYS A 1037 2.75 24.78 61.74
C CYS A 1037 2.48 24.81 63.27
N ASP A 1038 1.20 24.82 63.70
CA ASP A 1038 0.84 24.91 65.13
C ASP A 1038 1.02 23.60 65.91
N ALA A 1039 1.27 22.47 65.24
CA ALA A 1039 1.60 21.21 65.90
C ALA A 1039 3.08 21.20 66.35
N PRO A 1040 3.38 20.85 67.62
CA PRO A 1040 4.76 20.74 68.08
C PRO A 1040 5.48 19.63 67.31
N ILE A 1041 6.60 19.99 66.69
CA ILE A 1041 7.54 19.02 66.12
C ILE A 1041 7.92 17.99 67.20
N PRO A 1042 8.11 16.70 66.85
CA PRO A 1042 8.51 15.70 67.83
C PRO A 1042 9.75 16.18 68.56
N THR A 1043 9.76 16.08 69.89
CA THR A 1043 10.81 16.64 70.76
C THR A 1043 12.24 16.22 70.41
N TRP A 1044 12.44 15.17 69.61
CA TRP A 1044 13.75 14.75 69.09
C TRP A 1044 14.25 15.56 67.88
N TYR A 1045 13.40 16.38 67.24
CA TYR A 1045 13.77 17.31 66.18
C TYR A 1045 13.99 18.74 66.68
N SER A 1046 13.36 19.15 67.79
CA SER A 1046 13.57 20.46 68.40
C SER A 1046 14.85 20.44 69.23
N PHE A 1047 15.86 21.22 68.83
CA PHE A 1047 17.03 21.54 69.66
C PHE A 1047 16.91 22.97 70.17
#